data_AF-A0A926WJ78-F1
#
_entry.id   AF-A0A926WJ78-F1
#
_cell.length_a   1.000
_cell.length_b   1.000
_cell.length_c   1.000
_cell.angle_alpha   90.00
_cell.angle_beta   90.00
_cell.angle_gamma   90.00
#
_symmetry.space_group_name_H-M   'P 1'
#
loop_
_entity.id
_entity.type
_entity.pdbx_description
1 polymer ?
#
loop_
_entity_poly.entity_id
_entity_poly.type
_entity_poly.pdbx_seq_one_letter_code
_entity_poly.pdbx_strand_id
1 'polypeptide(L)'
;MKADAIAFLLPAMVSTPIKEPVPVFLTILGIMLIAPLLFEKIRLPGIVGLILAGVVVGPNGLGLLARDNTIVLLGTVGLLFLMFMAGLETSLEDMKYNADKAVIFGLLTFAVPMILGTGAMLAIGYGFLPAILVASCFASHTLLALPVVSKLGIMRSQVLTTTLGGTLITNILALLVLAVVVRAHQGNLTLQFWLFLIPSLIIYTFLTLWGVPRLGKWFFRKFGHDEGAEFTFVLATLFVVSYGADIVQIEPIIGAFLAGVAITQLIPQLSPLMNRIQFIGNTLFVPFFLISVGMLVNPKILIQEPKSLIVSGVMVTVAIIAKYLPAWGAGKLFGFNHNNIMLMFGLSVAQAASTLAAITVAYNIKLVDQLTVNGTIAMILVTCIASPWVTAKWGQKLKPEDTTTQKSAEGKLGDRVLVPVANPNTEDNLLQLAMILAKSAAGTLLPLHILIEEGEPISPADKARQNQLLANAEMIAHAAVTKVTPIGRIDESIDKGIARVAEEKQASVIVCGWKGYSTYQENLFGGVIDKIVHRSSVPVLVTRFPLPIEHTSRVFLAFTSQQAKASSFAQSIKLAQTLAAELKASLQLLQVVPTRGIDIDLTEGVIPADTPVQKVRGNFVKEVSRLLKTNDLLLLNGSVAQKGQIFSLLGHVPEAIAHNHPKVAMMIVYLPQL
;
A
#
# COMPACT_ATOMS: atom_id res chain seq x y z
N MET A 1 24.63 23.23 -51.82
CA MET A 1 24.99 24.27 -50.82
C MET A 1 24.07 24.39 -49.60
N LYS A 2 22.78 24.01 -49.63
CA LYS A 2 21.91 24.05 -48.41
C LYS A 2 21.75 22.72 -47.66
N ALA A 3 22.05 21.57 -48.28
CA ALA A 3 21.97 20.25 -47.63
C ALA A 3 23.22 19.93 -46.79
N ASP A 4 24.41 20.30 -47.27
CA ASP A 4 25.68 20.01 -46.59
C ASP A 4 25.88 20.85 -45.32
N ALA A 5 25.26 22.05 -45.26
CA ALA A 5 25.29 22.90 -44.07
C ALA A 5 24.48 22.31 -42.89
N ILE A 6 23.39 21.60 -43.18
CA ILE A 6 22.54 20.98 -42.15
C ILE A 6 23.19 19.68 -41.63
N ALA A 7 23.85 18.92 -42.51
CA ALA A 7 24.60 17.73 -42.14
C ALA A 7 25.85 18.02 -41.30
N PHE A 8 26.47 19.20 -41.45
CA PHE A 8 27.60 19.64 -40.64
C PHE A 8 27.20 20.25 -39.27
N LEU A 9 25.98 20.78 -39.15
CA LEU A 9 25.48 21.37 -37.90
C LEU A 9 24.96 20.35 -36.88
N LEU A 10 24.40 19.22 -37.33
CA LEU A 10 23.85 18.18 -36.44
C LEU A 10 24.89 17.55 -35.49
N PRO A 11 26.13 17.21 -35.91
CA PRO A 11 27.16 16.72 -34.99
C PRO A 11 27.71 17.82 -34.07
N ALA A 12 27.72 19.08 -34.54
CA ALA A 12 28.26 20.21 -33.79
C ALA A 12 27.33 20.64 -32.64
N MET A 13 26.00 20.61 -32.83
CA MET A 13 25.04 20.94 -31.76
C MET A 13 24.91 19.85 -30.68
N VAL A 14 25.31 18.61 -30.97
CA VAL A 14 25.29 17.48 -30.01
C VAL A 14 26.54 17.46 -29.12
N SER A 15 27.57 18.25 -29.44
CA SER A 15 28.85 18.24 -28.72
C SER A 15 28.88 19.06 -27.43
N THR A 16 27.91 19.96 -27.22
CA THR A 16 27.81 20.77 -26.00
C THR A 16 26.59 20.37 -25.19
N PRO A 17 26.74 20.02 -23.90
CA PRO A 17 25.61 19.71 -23.04
C PRO A 17 24.63 20.88 -22.96
N ILE A 18 23.33 20.56 -22.98
CA ILE A 18 22.28 21.53 -22.76
C ILE A 18 22.42 22.10 -21.33
N LYS A 19 22.54 23.42 -21.21
CA LYS A 19 22.68 24.12 -19.91
C LYS A 19 21.43 24.87 -19.48
N GLU A 20 20.60 25.26 -20.43
CA GLU A 20 19.37 26.02 -20.18
C GLU A 20 18.35 25.14 -19.43
N PRO A 21 17.79 25.58 -18.27
CA PRO A 21 16.94 24.74 -17.43
C PRO A 21 15.71 24.17 -18.15
N VAL A 22 15.06 24.97 -19.01
CA VAL A 22 13.83 24.56 -19.71
C VAL A 22 14.11 23.43 -20.73
N PRO A 23 15.09 23.56 -21.64
CA PRO A 23 15.53 22.46 -22.50
C PRO A 23 16.01 21.20 -21.76
N VAL A 24 16.72 21.34 -20.63
CA VAL A 24 17.11 20.20 -19.79
C VAL A 24 15.88 19.46 -19.29
N PHE A 25 14.92 20.20 -18.72
CA PHE A 25 13.68 19.62 -18.18
C PHE A 25 12.82 18.98 -19.28
N LEU A 26 12.70 19.62 -20.44
CA LEU A 26 12.01 19.07 -21.62
C LEU A 26 12.65 17.76 -22.07
N THR A 27 13.99 17.71 -22.14
CA THR A 27 14.72 16.51 -22.55
C THR A 27 14.45 15.36 -21.57
N ILE A 28 14.49 15.64 -20.27
CA ILE A 28 14.21 14.64 -19.24
C ILE A 28 12.75 14.15 -19.32
N LEU A 29 11.77 15.05 -19.44
CA LEU A 29 10.36 14.65 -19.61
C LEU A 29 10.15 13.84 -20.90
N GLY A 30 10.82 14.21 -21.99
CA GLY A 30 10.82 13.46 -23.24
C GLY A 30 11.34 12.04 -23.04
N ILE A 31 12.44 11.88 -22.29
CA ILE A 31 12.97 10.56 -21.92
C ILE A 31 11.97 9.79 -21.05
N MET A 32 11.38 10.44 -20.05
CA MET A 32 10.39 9.81 -19.15
C MET A 32 9.17 9.27 -19.90
N LEU A 33 8.75 9.96 -20.96
CA LEU A 33 7.63 9.54 -21.79
C LEU A 33 8.04 8.45 -22.80
N ILE A 34 9.15 8.65 -23.52
CA ILE A 34 9.51 7.82 -24.67
C ILE A 34 10.22 6.53 -24.25
N ALA A 35 11.14 6.59 -23.28
CA ALA A 35 11.97 5.43 -22.94
C ALA A 35 11.15 4.25 -22.41
N PRO A 36 10.18 4.41 -21.48
CA PRO A 36 9.35 3.30 -21.06
C PRO A 36 8.58 2.65 -22.22
N LEU A 37 7.97 3.45 -23.12
CA LEU A 37 7.20 2.96 -24.25
C LEU A 37 8.05 2.14 -25.23
N LEU A 38 9.27 2.59 -25.51
CA LEU A 38 10.22 1.86 -26.37
C LEU A 38 10.67 0.55 -25.74
N PHE A 39 10.98 0.56 -24.45
CA PHE A 39 11.50 -0.61 -23.75
C PHE A 39 10.42 -1.66 -23.47
N GLU A 40 9.19 -1.25 -23.20
CA GLU A 40 8.05 -2.16 -23.06
C GLU A 40 7.74 -2.89 -24.39
N LYS A 41 7.94 -2.23 -25.54
CA LYS A 41 7.81 -2.86 -26.87
C LYS A 41 8.79 -4.02 -27.09
N ILE A 42 9.98 -3.96 -26.48
CA ILE A 42 10.99 -5.04 -26.51
C ILE A 42 10.90 -5.99 -25.30
N ARG A 43 9.78 -5.97 -24.56
CA ARG A 43 9.49 -6.81 -23.38
C ARG A 43 10.47 -6.60 -22.20
N LEU A 44 11.07 -5.42 -22.10
CA LEU A 44 11.84 -5.01 -20.92
C LEU A 44 11.00 -4.08 -20.03
N PRO A 45 11.17 -4.11 -18.69
CA PRO A 45 10.46 -3.18 -17.81
C PRO A 45 10.82 -1.73 -18.13
N GLY A 46 9.83 -0.83 -18.23
CA GLY A 46 10.06 0.57 -18.59
C GLY A 46 11.07 1.32 -17.69
N ILE A 47 11.19 0.92 -16.42
CA ILE A 47 12.19 1.42 -15.46
C ILE A 47 13.62 1.18 -15.96
N VAL A 48 13.90 0.03 -16.56
CA VAL A 48 15.20 -0.29 -17.16
C VAL A 48 15.51 0.68 -18.31
N GLY A 49 14.48 1.04 -19.08
CA GLY A 49 14.59 2.03 -20.15
C GLY A 49 15.01 3.40 -19.67
N LEU A 50 14.53 3.86 -18.51
CA LEU A 50 14.92 5.14 -17.92
C LEU A 50 16.40 5.18 -17.52
N ILE A 51 16.92 4.10 -16.93
CA ILE A 51 18.32 3.98 -16.53
C ILE A 51 19.21 3.98 -17.78
N LEU A 52 18.90 3.13 -18.76
CA LEU A 52 19.66 3.05 -20.00
C LEU A 52 19.60 4.34 -20.82
N ALA A 53 18.46 5.03 -20.83
CA ALA A 53 18.37 6.35 -21.42
C ALA A 53 19.31 7.34 -20.72
N GLY A 54 19.40 7.31 -19.39
CA GLY A 54 20.38 8.10 -18.63
C GLY A 54 21.84 7.82 -19.03
N VAL A 55 22.20 6.55 -19.27
CA VAL A 55 23.54 6.18 -19.79
C VAL A 55 23.79 6.79 -21.17
N VAL A 56 22.79 6.72 -22.05
CA VAL A 56 22.89 7.21 -23.43
C VAL A 56 22.94 8.74 -23.49
N VAL A 57 22.07 9.44 -22.77
CA VAL A 57 21.98 10.91 -22.84
C VAL A 57 22.96 11.62 -21.91
N GLY A 58 23.51 10.90 -20.93
CA GLY A 58 24.42 11.43 -19.94
C GLY A 58 25.78 11.86 -20.50
N PRO A 59 26.63 12.45 -19.64
CA PRO A 59 27.90 13.06 -20.05
C PRO A 59 28.87 12.06 -20.70
N ASN A 60 28.79 10.78 -20.33
CA ASN A 60 29.67 9.75 -20.86
C ASN A 60 29.12 9.02 -22.11
N GLY A 61 27.87 9.27 -22.47
CA GLY A 61 27.21 8.73 -23.66
C GLY A 61 27.29 9.68 -24.84
N LEU A 62 26.15 10.24 -25.23
CA LEU A 62 25.98 11.28 -26.25
C LEU A 62 26.38 12.68 -25.73
N GLY A 63 26.46 12.87 -24.41
CA GLY A 63 26.83 14.17 -23.82
C GLY A 63 25.73 15.23 -23.91
N LEU A 64 24.47 14.85 -24.16
CA LEU A 64 23.35 15.76 -24.33
C LEU A 64 23.01 16.50 -23.02
N LEU A 65 23.07 15.78 -21.89
CA LEU A 65 22.83 16.33 -20.55
C LEU A 65 24.11 16.29 -19.71
N ALA A 66 24.45 17.42 -19.08
CA ALA A 66 25.45 17.45 -18.03
C ALA A 66 24.83 17.05 -16.69
N ARG A 67 25.54 16.27 -15.88
CA ARG A 67 25.10 15.92 -14.52
C ARG A 67 25.41 17.06 -13.55
N ASP A 68 24.68 18.16 -13.69
CA ASP A 68 24.81 19.35 -12.86
C ASP A 68 24.12 19.19 -11.48
N ASN A 69 24.22 20.23 -10.64
CA ASN A 69 23.60 20.22 -9.32
C ASN A 69 22.08 20.04 -9.39
N THR A 70 21.41 20.46 -10.47
CA THR A 70 19.97 20.33 -10.67
C THR A 70 19.57 18.86 -10.81
N ILE A 71 20.26 18.10 -11.67
CA ILE A 71 20.01 16.67 -11.87
C ILE A 71 20.37 15.85 -10.62
N VAL A 72 21.41 16.26 -9.89
CA VAL A 72 21.76 15.65 -8.61
C VAL A 72 20.68 15.90 -7.56
N LEU A 73 20.18 17.13 -7.46
CA LEU A 73 19.13 17.50 -6.51
C LEU A 73 17.84 16.72 -6.78
N LEU A 74 17.32 16.78 -8.01
CA LEU A 74 16.09 16.08 -8.40
C LEU A 74 16.23 14.56 -8.28
N GLY A 75 17.42 14.03 -8.62
CA GLY A 75 17.71 12.60 -8.44
C GLY A 75 17.74 12.18 -6.97
N THR A 76 18.29 13.01 -6.08
CA THR A 76 18.29 12.77 -4.63
C THR A 76 16.87 12.81 -4.07
N VAL A 77 16.08 13.81 -4.46
CA VAL A 77 14.65 13.88 -4.10
C VAL A 77 13.92 12.62 -4.56
N GLY A 78 14.16 12.17 -5.79
CA GLY A 78 13.62 10.92 -6.33
C GLY A 78 13.92 9.68 -5.51
N LEU A 79 15.17 9.55 -5.08
CA LEU A 79 15.59 8.45 -4.23
C LEU A 79 14.90 8.47 -2.86
N LEU A 80 14.80 9.64 -2.22
CA LEU A 80 14.11 9.79 -0.93
C LEU A 80 12.62 9.48 -1.08
N PHE A 81 11.97 9.96 -2.14
CA PHE A 81 10.55 9.65 -2.42
C PHE A 81 10.31 8.16 -2.61
N LEU A 82 11.18 7.47 -3.35
CA LEU A 82 11.06 6.03 -3.55
C LEU A 82 11.03 5.27 -2.22
N MET A 83 11.95 5.64 -1.32
CA MET A 83 12.11 5.00 -0.02
C MET A 83 11.01 5.41 0.96
N PHE A 84 10.52 6.64 0.85
CA PHE A 84 9.36 7.12 1.57
C PHE A 84 8.09 6.35 1.19
N MET A 85 7.83 6.17 -0.11
CA MET A 85 6.69 5.38 -0.57
C MET A 85 6.80 3.92 -0.10
N ALA A 86 8.01 3.35 -0.11
CA ALA A 86 8.25 2.05 0.48
C ALA A 86 7.83 1.98 1.96
N GLY A 87 8.16 3.01 2.73
CA GLY A 87 7.74 3.14 4.12
C GLY A 87 6.22 3.30 4.29
N LEU A 88 5.58 4.12 3.45
CA LEU A 88 4.12 4.33 3.45
C LEU A 88 3.33 3.07 3.12
N GLU A 89 3.86 2.23 2.25
CA GLU A 89 3.22 0.98 1.83
C GLU A 89 3.51 -0.16 2.83
N THR A 90 4.47 0.03 3.74
CA THR A 90 4.78 -0.92 4.81
C THR A 90 3.90 -0.64 6.03
N SER A 91 3.09 -1.62 6.44
CA SER A 91 2.43 -1.53 7.74
C SER A 91 3.38 -1.97 8.85
N LEU A 92 3.40 -1.22 9.96
CA LEU A 92 4.16 -1.58 11.16
C LEU A 92 3.72 -2.93 11.74
N GLU A 93 2.46 -3.30 11.54
CA GLU A 93 1.88 -4.57 11.97
C GLU A 93 2.43 -5.75 11.14
N ASP A 94 2.48 -5.61 9.82
CA ASP A 94 3.06 -6.63 8.92
C ASP A 94 4.56 -6.77 9.17
N MET A 95 5.26 -5.67 9.46
CA MET A 95 6.67 -5.70 9.80
C MET A 95 6.91 -6.36 11.16
N LYS A 96 6.04 -6.12 12.15
CA LYS A 96 6.12 -6.79 13.47
C LYS A 96 5.82 -8.28 13.35
N TYR A 97 4.86 -8.67 12.52
CA TYR A 97 4.49 -10.06 12.29
C TYR A 97 5.61 -10.85 11.57
N ASN A 98 6.37 -10.19 10.68
CA ASN A 98 7.47 -10.81 9.92
C ASN A 98 8.86 -10.36 10.38
N ALA A 99 8.98 -9.80 11.60
CA ALA A 99 10.21 -9.18 12.07
C ALA A 99 11.38 -10.18 12.17
N ASP A 100 11.08 -11.41 12.58
CA ASP A 100 12.02 -12.51 12.64
C ASP A 100 12.62 -12.83 11.25
N LYS A 101 11.78 -12.95 10.23
CA LYS A 101 12.21 -13.22 8.86
C LYS A 101 13.00 -12.06 8.28
N ALA A 102 12.56 -10.83 8.53
CA ALA A 102 13.26 -9.62 8.11
C ALA A 102 14.66 -9.53 8.74
N VAL A 103 14.79 -9.84 10.03
CA VAL A 103 16.09 -9.87 10.74
C VAL A 103 17.00 -10.96 10.17
N ILE A 104 16.50 -12.19 10.02
CA ILE A 104 17.28 -13.29 9.47
C ILE A 104 17.75 -12.97 8.05
N PHE A 105 16.85 -12.50 7.19
CA PHE A 105 17.21 -12.13 5.82
C PHE A 105 18.19 -10.96 5.78
N GLY A 106 17.98 -9.92 6.58
CA GLY A 106 18.86 -8.76 6.71
C GLY A 106 20.28 -9.13 7.17
N LEU A 107 20.40 -10.04 8.14
CA LEU A 107 21.69 -10.55 8.60
C LEU A 107 22.38 -11.43 7.55
N LEU A 108 21.64 -12.30 6.86
CA LEU A 108 22.20 -13.13 5.79
C LEU A 108 22.66 -12.30 4.59
N THR A 109 21.86 -11.33 4.14
CA THR A 109 22.18 -10.44 3.02
C THR A 109 23.20 -9.36 3.38
N PHE A 110 23.59 -9.28 4.66
CA PHE A 110 24.79 -8.57 5.12
C PHE A 110 26.01 -9.49 5.19
N ALA A 111 25.94 -10.57 5.98
CA ALA A 111 27.08 -11.41 6.30
C ALA A 111 27.66 -12.14 5.08
N VAL A 112 26.82 -12.66 4.19
CA VAL A 112 27.29 -13.43 3.02
C VAL A 112 28.02 -12.52 2.03
N PRO A 113 27.49 -11.34 1.61
CA PRO A 113 28.28 -10.38 0.84
C PRO A 113 29.54 -9.89 1.54
N MET A 114 29.52 -9.71 2.87
CA MET A 114 30.74 -9.34 3.61
C MET A 114 31.83 -10.38 3.48
N ILE A 115 31.51 -11.66 3.68
CA ILE A 115 32.50 -12.76 3.62
C ILE A 115 33.00 -12.97 2.19
N LEU A 116 32.08 -13.13 1.24
CA LEU A 116 32.43 -13.41 -0.16
C LEU A 116 33.10 -12.20 -0.81
N GLY A 117 32.60 -10.99 -0.55
CA GLY A 117 33.18 -9.75 -1.04
C GLY A 117 34.59 -9.52 -0.52
N THR A 118 34.81 -9.68 0.79
CA THR A 118 36.14 -9.48 1.37
C THR A 118 37.12 -10.51 0.80
N GLY A 119 36.72 -11.78 0.74
CA GLY A 119 37.55 -12.84 0.17
C GLY A 119 37.91 -12.59 -1.30
N ALA A 120 36.93 -12.17 -2.12
CA ALA A 120 37.16 -11.88 -3.52
C ALA A 120 38.09 -10.68 -3.73
N MET A 121 37.91 -9.60 -2.97
CA MET A 121 38.73 -8.39 -3.08
C MET A 121 40.17 -8.63 -2.60
N LEU A 122 40.36 -9.42 -1.55
CA LEU A 122 41.70 -9.87 -1.13
C LEU A 122 42.37 -10.73 -2.20
N ALA A 123 41.63 -11.63 -2.86
CA ALA A 123 42.16 -12.51 -3.90
C ALA A 123 42.67 -11.75 -5.14
N ILE A 124 42.08 -10.59 -5.46
CA ILE A 124 42.55 -9.72 -6.55
C ILE A 124 43.60 -8.67 -6.08
N GLY A 125 44.08 -8.77 -4.84
CA GLY A 125 45.25 -8.02 -4.35
C GLY A 125 44.93 -6.73 -3.57
N TYR A 126 43.68 -6.47 -3.20
CA TYR A 126 43.36 -5.32 -2.35
C TYR A 126 43.74 -5.59 -0.89
N GLY A 127 44.06 -4.52 -0.15
CA GLY A 127 44.28 -4.60 1.29
C GLY A 127 43.01 -4.94 2.07
N PHE A 128 43.17 -5.32 3.34
CA PHE A 128 42.07 -5.76 4.20
C PHE A 128 40.98 -4.70 4.42
N LEU A 129 41.35 -3.45 4.74
CA LEU A 129 40.38 -2.36 4.94
C LEU A 129 39.62 -2.00 3.65
N PRO A 130 40.27 -1.79 2.48
CA PRO A 130 39.58 -1.62 1.20
C PRO A 130 38.65 -2.78 0.86
N ALA A 131 39.08 -4.03 1.08
CA ALA A 131 38.28 -5.22 0.78
C ALA A 131 36.99 -5.27 1.61
N ILE A 132 37.06 -4.98 2.91
CA ILE A 132 35.89 -4.90 3.80
C ILE A 132 34.93 -3.79 3.37
N LEU A 133 35.45 -2.61 3.00
CA LEU A 133 34.62 -1.49 2.55
C LEU A 133 33.90 -1.82 1.24
N VAL A 134 34.58 -2.44 0.28
CA VAL A 134 33.96 -2.84 -0.99
C VAL A 134 32.95 -3.97 -0.75
N ALA A 135 33.21 -4.89 0.18
CA ALA A 135 32.26 -5.93 0.56
C ALA A 135 30.99 -5.35 1.19
N SER A 136 31.08 -4.28 2.00
CA SER A 136 29.89 -3.61 2.55
C SER A 136 29.07 -2.91 1.46
N CYS A 137 29.72 -2.44 0.40
CA CYS A 137 29.07 -1.93 -0.80
C CYS A 137 28.29 -3.01 -1.55
N PHE A 138 28.75 -4.27 -1.53
CA PHE A 138 27.98 -5.41 -2.07
C PHE A 138 26.80 -5.80 -1.18
N ALA A 139 26.92 -5.63 0.14
CA ALA A 139 25.85 -5.87 1.10
C ALA A 139 24.72 -4.83 0.99
N SER A 140 25.06 -3.54 0.87
CA SER A 140 24.07 -2.47 0.72
C SER A 140 23.19 -2.68 -0.53
N HIS A 141 21.91 -2.35 -0.44
CA HIS A 141 21.00 -2.40 -1.58
C HIS A 141 19.86 -1.39 -1.47
N THR A 142 19.24 -1.11 -2.61
CA THR A 142 18.12 -0.18 -2.76
C THR A 142 16.98 -0.89 -3.49
N LEU A 143 15.75 -0.72 -3.02
CA LEU A 143 14.56 -1.36 -3.60
C LEU A 143 14.10 -0.67 -4.89
N LEU A 144 14.97 -0.67 -5.88
CA LEU A 144 14.75 -0.04 -7.18
C LEU A 144 13.54 -0.63 -7.92
N ALA A 145 13.27 -1.91 -7.69
CA ALA A 145 12.17 -2.63 -8.30
C ALA A 145 10.82 -2.46 -7.57
N LEU A 146 10.74 -1.66 -6.51
CA LEU A 146 9.49 -1.40 -5.80
C LEU A 146 8.35 -0.90 -6.71
N PRO A 147 8.57 0.03 -7.67
CA PRO A 147 7.49 0.47 -8.55
C PRO A 147 7.03 -0.66 -9.49
N VAL A 148 7.88 -1.66 -9.77
CA VAL A 148 7.46 -2.88 -10.49
C VAL A 148 6.49 -3.69 -9.63
N VAL A 149 6.83 -3.92 -8.36
CA VAL A 149 5.97 -4.65 -7.40
C VAL A 149 4.63 -3.93 -7.20
N SER A 150 4.66 -2.60 -7.12
CA SER A 150 3.46 -1.75 -7.03
C SER A 150 2.55 -1.92 -8.24
N LYS A 151 3.10 -1.84 -9.46
CA LYS A 151 2.36 -2.13 -10.70
C LYS A 151 1.81 -3.55 -10.79
N LEU A 152 2.48 -4.52 -10.17
CA LEU A 152 2.05 -5.92 -10.14
C LEU A 152 1.02 -6.22 -9.04
N GLY A 153 0.71 -5.26 -8.15
CA GLY A 153 -0.28 -5.45 -7.09
C GLY A 153 0.15 -6.41 -5.97
N ILE A 154 1.44 -6.78 -5.89
CA ILE A 154 1.98 -7.73 -4.89
C ILE A 154 2.65 -7.02 -3.69
N MET A 155 2.20 -5.80 -3.41
CA MET A 155 2.73 -4.92 -2.38
C MET A 155 2.56 -5.43 -0.95
N ARG A 156 1.61 -6.33 -0.71
CA ARG A 156 1.37 -6.94 0.61
C ARG A 156 2.01 -8.33 0.76
N SER A 157 2.81 -8.77 -0.22
CA SER A 157 3.43 -10.08 -0.15
C SER A 157 4.41 -10.17 1.02
N GLN A 158 4.43 -11.32 1.70
CA GLN A 158 5.38 -11.59 2.78
C GLN A 158 6.84 -11.46 2.31
N VAL A 159 7.11 -11.75 1.03
CA VAL A 159 8.42 -11.57 0.41
C VAL A 159 8.84 -10.11 0.44
N LEU A 160 7.95 -9.19 0.10
CA LEU A 160 8.26 -7.77 0.07
C LEU A 160 8.52 -7.23 1.48
N THR A 161 7.66 -7.53 2.45
CA THR A 161 7.81 -7.06 3.84
C THR A 161 9.10 -7.59 4.48
N THR A 162 9.43 -8.86 4.23
CA THR A 162 10.71 -9.47 4.66
C THR A 162 11.91 -8.79 4.01
N THR A 163 11.84 -8.52 2.71
CA THR A 163 12.94 -7.87 1.97
C THR A 163 13.14 -6.43 2.45
N LEU A 164 12.06 -5.65 2.56
CA LEU A 164 12.06 -4.27 3.07
C LEU A 164 12.73 -4.15 4.44
N GLY A 165 12.27 -4.94 5.41
CA GLY A 165 12.87 -4.93 6.74
C GLY A 165 14.33 -5.39 6.74
N GLY A 166 14.66 -6.38 5.91
CA GLY A 166 16.05 -6.81 5.70
C GLY A 166 16.94 -5.70 5.12
N THR A 167 16.44 -4.93 4.15
CA THR A 167 17.15 -3.79 3.55
C THR A 167 17.57 -2.77 4.60
N LEU A 168 16.70 -2.45 5.55
CA LEU A 168 17.01 -1.50 6.63
C LEU A 168 18.18 -1.99 7.48
N ILE A 169 18.12 -3.24 7.91
CA ILE A 169 19.14 -3.84 8.77
C ILE A 169 20.47 -3.88 8.03
N THR A 170 20.48 -4.37 6.80
CA THR A 170 21.71 -4.46 6.00
C THR A 170 22.31 -3.10 5.72
N ASN A 171 21.51 -2.09 5.39
CA ASN A 171 22.03 -0.75 5.07
C ASN A 171 22.59 -0.05 6.31
N ILE A 172 21.96 -0.20 7.49
CA ILE A 172 22.51 0.29 8.76
C ILE A 172 23.86 -0.38 9.06
N LEU A 173 23.94 -1.70 8.91
CA LEU A 173 25.18 -2.44 9.14
C LEU A 173 26.27 -2.07 8.12
N ALA A 174 25.92 -1.92 6.84
CA ALA A 174 26.85 -1.53 5.79
C ALA A 174 27.42 -0.11 6.00
N LEU A 175 26.57 0.83 6.44
CA LEU A 175 26.99 2.18 6.81
C LEU A 175 27.91 2.19 8.04
N LEU A 176 27.59 1.38 9.04
CA LEU A 176 28.43 1.20 10.22
C LEU A 176 29.81 0.66 9.82
N VAL A 177 29.87 -0.31 8.90
CA VAL A 177 31.14 -0.80 8.35
C VAL A 177 31.90 0.32 7.64
N LEU A 178 31.24 1.11 6.79
CA LEU A 178 31.87 2.26 6.13
C LEU A 178 32.47 3.23 7.15
N ALA A 179 31.69 3.65 8.13
CA ALA A 179 32.13 4.58 9.18
C ALA A 179 33.32 4.02 9.96
N VAL A 180 33.27 2.74 10.34
CA VAL A 180 34.35 2.06 11.06
C VAL A 180 35.61 1.99 10.19
N VAL A 181 35.52 1.59 8.93
CA VAL A 181 36.69 1.47 8.05
C VAL A 181 37.34 2.83 7.78
N VAL A 182 36.54 3.87 7.52
CA VAL A 182 37.05 5.24 7.30
C VAL A 182 37.77 5.74 8.56
N ARG A 183 37.16 5.56 9.74
CA ARG A 183 37.77 5.95 11.03
C ARG A 183 39.01 5.12 11.37
N ALA A 184 39.01 3.83 11.06
CA ALA A 184 40.15 2.94 11.23
C ALA A 184 41.34 3.39 10.39
N HIS A 185 41.08 3.73 9.12
CA HIS A 185 42.10 4.22 8.20
C HIS A 185 42.71 5.55 8.68
N GLN A 186 41.91 6.40 9.32
CA GLN A 186 42.36 7.66 9.92
C GLN A 186 42.98 7.50 11.32
N GLY A 187 43.02 6.29 11.90
CA GLY A 187 43.56 6.03 13.23
C GLY A 187 42.69 6.49 14.41
N ASN A 188 41.41 6.82 14.17
CA ASN A 188 40.53 7.52 15.14
C ASN A 188 39.31 6.68 15.56
N LEU A 189 39.47 5.36 15.77
CA LEU A 189 38.41 4.51 16.33
C LEU A 189 38.35 4.67 17.85
N THR A 190 37.67 5.71 18.33
CA THR A 190 37.51 5.99 19.76
C THR A 190 36.20 5.41 20.31
N LEU A 191 36.21 4.99 21.58
CA LEU A 191 35.00 4.60 22.33
C LEU A 191 33.88 5.66 22.25
N GLN A 192 34.25 6.94 22.18
CA GLN A 192 33.35 8.08 22.02
C GLN A 192 32.47 8.00 20.76
N PHE A 193 32.98 7.43 19.66
CA PHE A 193 32.18 7.27 18.43
C PHE A 193 30.99 6.33 18.66
N TRP A 194 31.23 5.19 19.31
CA TRP A 194 30.20 4.20 19.60
C TRP A 194 29.18 4.69 20.64
N LEU A 195 29.68 5.40 21.67
CA LEU A 195 28.84 6.05 22.69
C LEU A 195 27.99 7.19 22.13
N PHE A 196 28.39 7.79 21.00
CA PHE A 196 27.57 8.77 20.29
C PHE A 196 26.55 8.07 19.37
N LEU A 197 27.02 7.17 18.48
CA LEU A 197 26.24 6.60 17.39
C LEU A 197 25.06 5.73 17.85
N ILE A 198 25.28 4.83 18.81
CA ILE A 198 24.23 3.88 19.23
C ILE A 198 23.08 4.61 19.93
N PRO A 199 23.34 5.47 20.94
CA PRO A 199 22.28 6.24 21.57
C PRO A 199 21.60 7.21 20.60
N SER A 200 22.36 7.88 19.72
CA SER A 200 21.79 8.82 18.76
C SER A 200 20.85 8.13 17.78
N LEU A 201 21.18 6.93 17.29
CA LEU A 201 20.31 6.11 16.43
C LEU A 201 19.01 5.72 17.14
N ILE A 202 19.09 5.27 18.40
CA ILE A 202 17.92 4.88 19.20
C ILE A 202 17.01 6.09 19.42
N ILE A 203 17.59 7.21 19.86
CA ILE A 203 16.85 8.46 20.13
C ILE A 203 16.18 8.96 18.86
N TYR A 204 16.90 9.00 17.75
CA TYR A 204 16.38 9.43 16.44
C TYR A 204 15.23 8.57 15.96
N THR A 205 15.37 7.24 16.02
CA THR A 205 14.33 6.30 15.60
C THR A 205 13.10 6.43 16.49
N PHE A 206 13.29 6.52 17.81
CA PHE A 206 12.20 6.73 18.77
C PHE A 206 11.48 8.06 18.52
N LEU A 207 12.22 9.17 18.39
CA LEU A 207 11.66 10.49 18.14
C LEU A 207 10.86 10.53 16.84
N THR A 208 11.34 9.84 15.80
CA THR A 208 10.63 9.75 14.52
C THR A 208 9.34 8.94 14.65
N LEU A 209 9.41 7.70 15.12
CA LEU A 209 8.25 6.80 15.19
C LEU A 209 7.21 7.22 16.24
N TRP A 210 7.59 8.00 17.26
CA TRP A 210 6.68 8.47 18.31
C TRP A 210 6.25 9.94 18.14
N GLY A 211 7.15 10.78 17.64
CA GLY A 211 6.94 12.22 17.48
C GLY A 211 6.17 12.57 16.21
N VAL A 212 6.52 11.97 15.06
CA VAL A 212 5.83 12.25 13.78
C VAL A 212 4.34 11.91 13.85
N PRO A 213 3.90 10.74 14.37
CA PRO A 213 2.47 10.44 14.46
C PRO A 213 1.70 11.41 15.37
N ARG A 214 2.31 11.88 16.45
CA ARG A 214 1.70 12.87 17.35
C ARG A 214 1.53 14.23 16.68
N LEU A 215 2.61 14.71 16.06
CA LEU A 215 2.60 15.98 15.35
C LEU A 215 1.61 15.94 14.19
N GLY A 216 1.58 14.83 13.45
CA GLY A 216 0.64 14.60 12.38
C GLY A 216 -0.81 14.58 12.86
N LYS A 217 -1.16 13.83 13.91
CA LYS A 217 -2.52 13.85 14.49
C LYS A 217 -2.95 15.26 14.91
N TRP A 218 -2.04 16.04 15.48
CA TRP A 218 -2.32 17.44 15.83
C TRP A 218 -2.56 18.31 14.58
N PHE A 219 -1.71 18.16 13.56
CA PHE A 219 -1.78 18.93 12.32
C PHE A 219 -3.06 18.61 11.54
N PHE A 220 -3.32 17.33 11.26
CA PHE A 220 -4.51 16.88 10.52
C PHE A 220 -5.81 17.27 11.24
N ARG A 221 -5.85 17.24 12.57
CA ARG A 221 -7.03 17.70 13.32
C ARG A 221 -7.30 19.21 13.19
N LYS A 222 -6.25 20.02 13.04
CA LYS A 222 -6.36 21.50 13.02
C LYS A 222 -6.47 22.05 11.59
N PHE A 223 -5.81 21.42 10.62
CA PHE A 223 -5.63 21.91 9.26
C PHE A 223 -6.02 20.90 8.16
N GLY A 224 -6.49 19.69 8.51
CA GLY A 224 -6.81 18.62 7.55
C GLY A 224 -8.08 18.83 6.71
N HIS A 225 -8.50 20.07 6.51
CA HIS A 225 -9.57 20.44 5.57
C HIS A 225 -8.99 21.00 4.25
N ASP A 226 -7.69 21.28 4.20
CA ASP A 226 -6.98 21.77 3.02
C ASP A 226 -6.04 20.68 2.49
N GLU A 227 -6.41 20.07 1.35
CA GLU A 227 -5.64 19.02 0.70
C GLU A 227 -4.20 19.45 0.34
N GLY A 228 -3.99 20.73 0.01
CA GLY A 228 -2.67 21.27 -0.33
C GLY A 228 -1.75 21.34 0.88
N ALA A 229 -2.30 21.75 2.03
CA ALA A 229 -1.57 21.80 3.31
C ALA A 229 -1.19 20.39 3.78
N GLU A 230 -2.08 19.41 3.64
CA GLU A 230 -1.80 18.01 3.97
C GLU A 230 -0.65 17.44 3.13
N PHE A 231 -0.69 17.64 1.81
CA PHE A 231 0.38 17.20 0.92
C PHE A 231 1.73 17.84 1.27
N THR A 232 1.73 19.15 1.52
CA THR A 232 2.93 19.90 1.90
C THR A 232 3.49 19.43 3.24
N PHE A 233 2.63 19.15 4.22
CA PHE A 233 3.04 18.62 5.54
C PHE A 233 3.75 17.27 5.42
N VAL A 234 3.19 16.36 4.62
CA VAL A 234 3.79 15.04 4.38
C VAL A 234 5.17 15.19 3.75
N LEU A 235 5.28 16.05 2.74
CA LEU A 235 6.53 16.30 2.04
C LEU A 235 7.58 16.97 2.95
N ALA A 236 7.17 17.95 3.76
CA ALA A 236 8.03 18.57 4.74
C ALA A 236 8.53 17.55 5.77
N THR A 237 7.65 16.67 6.25
CA THR A 237 8.01 15.61 7.21
C THR A 237 9.03 14.63 6.61
N LEU A 238 8.83 14.21 5.36
CA LEU A 238 9.79 13.39 4.62
C LEU A 238 11.20 14.01 4.66
N PHE A 239 11.34 15.27 4.27
CA PHE A 239 12.66 15.92 4.22
C PHE A 239 13.24 16.25 5.59
N VAL A 240 12.42 16.66 6.57
CA VAL A 240 12.88 16.94 7.95
C VAL A 240 13.45 15.67 8.58
N VAL A 241 12.75 14.54 8.46
CA VAL A 241 13.22 13.26 8.99
C VAL A 241 14.46 12.78 8.21
N SER A 242 14.46 12.87 6.89
CA SER A 242 15.62 12.50 6.05
C SER A 242 16.87 13.32 6.39
N TYR A 243 16.73 14.63 6.61
CA TYR A 243 17.82 15.50 7.03
C TYR A 243 18.26 15.19 8.47
N GLY A 244 17.30 14.89 9.36
CA GLY A 244 17.59 14.42 10.72
C GLY A 244 18.46 13.16 10.76
N ALA A 245 18.27 12.23 9.80
CA ALA A 245 19.14 11.05 9.67
C ALA A 245 20.61 11.45 9.44
N ASP A 246 20.84 12.42 8.54
CA ASP A 246 22.20 12.88 8.18
C ASP A 246 22.94 13.50 9.38
N ILE A 247 22.23 14.28 10.21
CA ILE A 247 22.75 14.87 11.46
C ILE A 247 23.26 13.78 12.41
N VAL A 248 22.57 12.63 12.42
CA VAL A 248 22.89 11.47 13.26
C VAL A 248 23.91 10.53 12.61
N GLN A 249 24.49 10.93 11.47
CA GLN A 249 25.44 10.15 10.66
C GLN A 249 24.81 8.88 10.06
N ILE A 250 23.51 8.94 9.76
CA ILE A 250 22.74 7.90 9.07
C ILE A 250 22.39 8.41 7.68
N GLU A 251 22.29 7.52 6.68
CA GLU A 251 21.88 7.94 5.35
C GLU A 251 20.45 8.53 5.32
N PRO A 252 20.24 9.65 4.60
CA PRO A 252 18.92 10.26 4.42
C PRO A 252 17.83 9.31 3.94
N ILE A 253 18.21 8.29 3.15
CA ILE A 253 17.31 7.23 2.64
C ILE A 253 16.61 6.47 3.77
N ILE A 254 17.33 6.18 4.86
CA ILE A 254 16.77 5.48 6.02
C ILE A 254 15.77 6.39 6.73
N GLY A 255 16.07 7.70 6.82
CA GLY A 255 15.13 8.68 7.34
C GLY A 255 13.86 8.80 6.50
N ALA A 256 13.99 8.83 5.18
CA ALA A 256 12.83 8.83 4.27
C ALA A 256 11.93 7.61 4.50
N PHE A 257 12.51 6.42 4.63
CA PHE A 257 11.75 5.21 4.95
C PHE A 257 11.04 5.31 6.30
N LEU A 258 11.74 5.71 7.36
CA LEU A 258 11.16 5.87 8.71
C LEU A 258 10.05 6.92 8.73
N ALA A 259 10.19 8.00 7.96
CA ALA A 259 9.13 9.00 7.79
C ALA A 259 7.88 8.38 7.17
N GLY A 260 8.06 7.56 6.14
CA GLY A 260 6.97 6.80 5.50
C GLY A 260 6.24 5.95 6.52
N VAL A 261 6.97 5.07 7.21
CA VAL A 261 6.42 4.17 8.24
C VAL A 261 5.67 4.92 9.34
N ALA A 262 6.22 6.06 9.80
CA ALA A 262 5.57 6.88 10.82
C ALA A 262 4.28 7.55 10.32
N ILE A 263 4.22 7.93 9.05
CA ILE A 263 3.04 8.57 8.44
C ILE A 263 1.98 7.55 8.02
N THR A 264 2.33 6.29 7.73
CA THR A 264 1.40 5.23 7.30
C THR A 264 0.17 5.11 8.20
N GLN A 265 0.34 5.29 9.52
CA GLN A 265 -0.75 5.20 10.50
C GLN A 265 -1.75 6.38 10.42
N LEU A 266 -1.34 7.50 9.83
CA LEU A 266 -2.13 8.72 9.73
C LEU A 266 -2.97 8.73 8.44
N ILE A 267 -2.39 8.31 7.32
CA ILE A 267 -2.98 8.44 5.99
C ILE A 267 -3.60 7.10 5.56
N PRO A 268 -4.92 7.00 5.36
CA PRO A 268 -5.52 5.77 4.81
C PRO A 268 -4.96 5.47 3.41
N GLN A 269 -4.72 4.19 3.11
CA GLN A 269 -4.16 3.75 1.83
C GLN A 269 -5.02 4.17 0.62
N LEU A 270 -6.34 4.26 0.79
CA LEU A 270 -7.29 4.64 -0.26
C LEU A 270 -7.66 6.13 -0.24
N SER A 271 -6.89 6.96 0.48
CA SER A 271 -7.14 8.40 0.56
C SER A 271 -6.67 9.16 -0.70
N PRO A 272 -7.30 10.30 -1.05
CA PRO A 272 -6.83 11.17 -2.12
C PRO A 272 -5.37 11.62 -1.92
N LEU A 273 -4.97 11.90 -0.68
CA LEU A 273 -3.61 12.27 -0.31
C LEU A 273 -2.59 11.18 -0.67
N MET A 274 -2.88 9.92 -0.36
CA MET A 274 -2.02 8.78 -0.72
C MET A 274 -1.86 8.68 -2.24
N ASN A 275 -2.97 8.78 -2.99
CA ASN A 275 -2.94 8.74 -4.45
C ASN A 275 -2.08 9.86 -5.04
N ARG A 276 -2.17 11.09 -4.51
CA ARG A 276 -1.34 12.23 -4.94
C ARG A 276 0.15 11.99 -4.67
N ILE A 277 0.50 11.48 -3.49
CA ILE A 277 1.88 11.12 -3.13
C ILE A 277 2.42 10.07 -4.10
N GLN A 278 1.68 8.98 -4.31
CA GLN A 278 2.07 7.90 -5.22
C GLN A 278 2.20 8.39 -6.67
N PHE A 279 1.27 9.21 -7.13
CA PHE A 279 1.31 9.77 -8.47
C PHE A 279 2.56 10.63 -8.69
N ILE A 280 2.83 11.59 -7.80
CA ILE A 280 3.98 12.49 -7.92
C ILE A 280 5.30 11.72 -7.80
N GLY A 281 5.39 10.80 -6.83
CA GLY A 281 6.56 9.95 -6.63
C GLY A 281 6.87 9.10 -7.86
N ASN A 282 5.92 8.26 -8.29
CA ASN A 282 6.13 7.30 -9.38
C ASN A 282 6.25 7.96 -10.77
N THR A 283 5.58 9.09 -11.00
CA THR A 283 5.52 9.71 -12.33
C THR A 283 6.66 10.67 -12.59
N LEU A 284 7.11 11.41 -11.57
CA LEU A 284 8.14 12.45 -11.73
C LEU A 284 9.43 12.07 -11.03
N PHE A 285 9.40 11.98 -9.70
CA PHE A 285 10.62 11.94 -8.90
C PHE A 285 11.41 10.64 -9.06
N VAL A 286 10.76 9.48 -9.07
CA VAL A 286 11.42 8.19 -9.29
C VAL A 286 12.10 8.12 -10.66
N PRO A 287 11.46 8.53 -11.78
CA PRO A 287 12.14 8.64 -13.06
C PRO A 287 13.34 9.59 -13.09
N PHE A 288 13.28 10.76 -12.43
CA PHE A 288 14.43 11.66 -12.31
C PHE A 288 15.63 10.97 -11.66
N PHE A 289 15.37 10.24 -10.58
CA PHE A 289 16.40 9.44 -9.91
C PHE A 289 17.00 8.38 -10.83
N LEU A 290 16.19 7.60 -11.53
CA LEU A 290 16.65 6.53 -12.42
C LEU A 290 17.55 7.05 -13.56
N ILE A 291 17.16 8.18 -14.16
CA ILE A 291 17.96 8.83 -15.21
C ILE A 291 19.28 9.36 -14.60
N SER A 292 19.22 10.02 -13.45
CA SER A 292 20.40 10.55 -12.74
C SER A 292 21.41 9.45 -12.38
N VAL A 293 20.93 8.26 -12.02
CA VAL A 293 21.77 7.06 -11.80
C VAL A 293 22.41 6.59 -13.11
N GLY A 294 21.66 6.51 -14.19
CA GLY A 294 22.19 6.14 -15.51
C GLY A 294 23.32 7.08 -15.98
N MET A 295 23.21 8.37 -15.70
CA MET A 295 24.21 9.39 -16.07
C MET A 295 25.57 9.24 -15.36
N LEU A 296 25.65 8.47 -14.27
CA LEU A 296 26.91 8.19 -13.58
C LEU A 296 27.78 7.19 -14.34
N VAL A 297 27.19 6.40 -15.23
CA VAL A 297 27.85 5.29 -15.90
C VAL A 297 28.75 5.80 -17.01
N ASN A 298 29.98 5.30 -17.07
CA ASN A 298 30.91 5.56 -18.17
C ASN A 298 31.26 4.27 -18.92
N PRO A 299 30.58 3.96 -20.03
CA PRO A 299 30.85 2.75 -20.82
C PRO A 299 32.25 2.73 -21.45
N LYS A 300 32.84 3.90 -21.74
CA LYS A 300 34.13 4.00 -22.44
C LYS A 300 35.29 3.48 -21.59
N ILE A 301 35.24 3.73 -20.27
CA ILE A 301 36.27 3.30 -19.32
C ILE A 301 36.35 1.77 -19.21
N LEU A 302 35.20 1.08 -19.32
CA LEU A 302 35.13 -0.38 -19.30
C LEU A 302 35.82 -1.04 -20.51
N ILE A 303 35.89 -0.33 -21.63
CA ILE A 303 36.42 -0.86 -22.90
C ILE A 303 37.91 -0.48 -23.07
N GLN A 304 38.32 0.70 -22.60
CA GLN A 304 39.66 1.23 -22.81
C GLN A 304 40.74 0.61 -21.90
N GLU A 305 40.35 0.11 -20.72
CA GLU A 305 41.29 -0.46 -19.75
C GLU A 305 40.97 -1.93 -19.44
N PRO A 306 41.76 -2.90 -19.98
CA PRO A 306 41.52 -4.33 -19.73
C PRO A 306 41.52 -4.71 -18.25
N LYS A 307 42.32 -4.01 -17.42
CA LYS A 307 42.35 -4.20 -15.97
C LYS A 307 41.05 -3.75 -15.29
N SER A 308 40.47 -2.62 -15.72
CA SER A 308 39.15 -2.17 -15.24
C SER A 308 38.08 -3.22 -15.54
N LEU A 309 38.10 -3.82 -16.74
CA LEU A 309 37.13 -4.86 -17.11
C LEU A 309 37.19 -6.09 -16.19
N ILE A 310 38.40 -6.55 -15.83
CA ILE A 310 38.58 -7.70 -14.93
C ILE A 310 38.03 -7.37 -13.53
N VAL A 311 38.43 -6.23 -12.95
CA VAL A 311 37.96 -5.80 -11.62
C VAL A 311 36.44 -5.62 -11.61
N SER A 312 35.88 -4.91 -12.60
CA SER A 312 34.43 -4.77 -12.77
C SER A 312 33.73 -6.12 -12.90
N GLY A 313 34.27 -7.04 -13.70
CA GLY A 313 33.70 -8.38 -13.90
C GLY A 313 33.67 -9.20 -12.61
N VAL A 314 34.74 -9.17 -11.82
CA VAL A 314 34.80 -9.81 -10.50
C VAL A 314 33.77 -9.19 -9.57
N MET A 315 33.72 -7.86 -9.45
CA MET A 315 32.77 -7.16 -8.58
C MET A 315 31.31 -7.47 -8.93
N VAL A 316 30.95 -7.41 -10.22
CA VAL A 316 29.59 -7.74 -10.71
C VAL A 316 29.23 -9.19 -10.37
N THR A 317 30.12 -10.13 -10.68
CA THR A 317 29.88 -11.56 -10.49
C THR A 317 29.70 -11.87 -8.99
N VAL A 318 30.59 -11.36 -8.16
CA VAL A 318 30.54 -11.55 -6.71
C VAL A 318 29.30 -10.90 -6.12
N ALA A 319 28.94 -9.67 -6.53
CA ALA A 319 27.75 -9.00 -6.04
C ALA A 319 26.46 -9.77 -6.36
N ILE A 320 26.34 -10.29 -7.59
CA ILE A 320 25.18 -11.11 -8.00
C ILE A 320 25.12 -12.41 -7.20
N ILE A 321 26.23 -13.16 -7.12
CA ILE A 321 26.28 -14.44 -6.39
C ILE A 321 26.01 -14.23 -4.91
N ALA A 322 26.65 -13.22 -4.31
CA ALA A 322 26.54 -12.93 -2.89
C ALA A 322 25.15 -12.42 -2.49
N LYS A 323 24.34 -11.92 -3.44
CA LYS A 323 22.92 -11.59 -3.22
C LYS A 323 21.98 -12.75 -3.49
N TYR A 324 22.31 -13.58 -4.46
CA TYR A 324 21.52 -14.77 -4.76
C TYR A 324 21.57 -15.80 -3.61
N LEU A 325 22.74 -16.02 -3.02
CA LEU A 325 22.93 -17.01 -1.95
C LEU A 325 22.06 -16.74 -0.70
N PRO A 326 22.00 -15.52 -0.13
CA PRO A 326 21.07 -15.16 0.94
C PRO A 326 19.61 -15.31 0.53
N ALA A 327 19.25 -14.89 -0.68
CA ALA A 327 17.87 -15.00 -1.15
C ALA A 327 17.43 -16.47 -1.24
N TRP A 328 18.29 -17.33 -1.78
CA TRP A 328 18.06 -18.77 -1.84
C TRP A 328 18.06 -19.42 -0.45
N GLY A 329 19.05 -19.11 0.38
CA GLY A 329 19.20 -19.68 1.73
C GLY A 329 18.06 -19.30 2.66
N ALA A 330 17.75 -18.01 2.77
CA ALA A 330 16.64 -17.52 3.58
C ALA A 330 15.30 -17.99 3.02
N GLY A 331 15.11 -17.96 1.69
CA GLY A 331 13.86 -18.41 1.10
C GLY A 331 13.61 -19.90 1.30
N LYS A 332 14.65 -20.74 1.25
CA LYS A 332 14.52 -22.17 1.61
C LYS A 332 14.21 -22.34 3.10
N LEU A 333 14.83 -21.56 3.97
CA LEU A 333 14.56 -21.57 5.42
C LEU A 333 13.11 -21.16 5.72
N PHE A 334 12.54 -20.23 4.95
CA PHE A 334 11.18 -19.74 5.13
C PHE A 334 10.11 -20.56 4.38
N GLY A 335 10.50 -21.60 3.65
CA GLY A 335 9.57 -22.41 2.84
C GLY A 335 9.04 -21.72 1.59
N PHE A 336 9.73 -20.69 1.08
CA PHE A 336 9.32 -19.97 -0.12
C PHE A 336 9.55 -20.78 -1.39
N ASN A 337 8.60 -20.68 -2.33
CA ASN A 337 8.75 -21.27 -3.65
C ASN A 337 9.85 -20.55 -4.46
N HIS A 338 10.25 -21.15 -5.59
CA HIS A 338 11.29 -20.58 -6.45
C HIS A 338 10.96 -19.16 -6.96
N ASN A 339 9.69 -18.85 -7.22
CA ASN A 339 9.27 -17.53 -7.69
C ASN A 339 9.44 -16.47 -6.58
N ASN A 340 9.09 -16.79 -5.34
CA ASN A 340 9.27 -15.96 -4.16
C ASN A 340 10.77 -15.74 -3.86
N ILE A 341 11.60 -16.79 -3.99
CA ILE A 341 13.06 -16.68 -3.86
C ILE A 341 13.63 -15.71 -4.90
N MET A 342 13.21 -15.86 -6.17
CA MET A 342 13.68 -15.00 -7.24
C MET A 342 13.15 -13.57 -7.12
N LEU A 343 11.93 -13.38 -6.61
CA LEU A 343 11.40 -12.07 -6.27
C LEU A 343 12.25 -11.41 -5.17
N MET A 344 12.57 -12.14 -4.10
CA MET A 344 13.42 -11.67 -3.00
C MET A 344 14.82 -11.30 -3.48
N PHE A 345 15.40 -12.11 -4.38
CA PHE A 345 16.67 -11.81 -5.03
C PHE A 345 16.56 -10.54 -5.89
N GLY A 346 15.56 -10.44 -6.76
CA GLY A 346 15.34 -9.28 -7.63
C GLY A 346 15.17 -7.98 -6.84
N LEU A 347 14.50 -8.04 -5.69
CA LEU A 347 14.31 -6.87 -4.82
C LEU A 347 15.58 -6.47 -4.06
N SER A 348 16.50 -7.41 -3.80
CA SER A 348 17.69 -7.17 -2.97
C SER A 348 19.00 -6.99 -3.75
N VAL A 349 19.00 -7.24 -5.07
CA VAL A 349 20.23 -7.21 -5.88
C VAL A 349 20.65 -5.79 -6.29
N ALA A 350 19.73 -4.83 -6.43
CA ALA A 350 20.07 -3.49 -6.90
C ALA A 350 20.90 -2.69 -5.89
N GLN A 351 22.00 -2.11 -6.36
CA GLN A 351 22.77 -1.07 -5.67
C GLN A 351 22.49 0.29 -6.32
N ALA A 352 22.70 1.38 -5.58
CA ALA A 352 22.42 2.73 -6.07
C ALA A 352 23.36 3.79 -5.47
N ALA A 353 22.83 5.00 -5.23
CA ALA A 353 23.62 6.19 -4.87
C ALA A 353 24.44 6.04 -3.58
N SER A 354 23.93 5.32 -2.58
CA SER A 354 24.64 5.02 -1.31
C SER A 354 25.99 4.35 -1.56
N THR A 355 25.99 3.27 -2.36
CA THR A 355 27.18 2.51 -2.75
C THR A 355 28.20 3.41 -3.44
N LEU A 356 27.76 4.27 -4.36
CA LEU A 356 28.67 5.20 -5.03
C LEU A 356 29.22 6.26 -4.08
N ALA A 357 28.41 6.81 -3.18
CA ALA A 357 28.85 7.78 -2.19
C ALA A 357 29.93 7.19 -1.27
N ALA A 358 29.70 5.97 -0.77
CA ALA A 358 30.65 5.23 0.06
C ALA A 358 32.00 5.03 -0.65
N ILE A 359 31.96 4.58 -1.91
CA ILE A 359 33.17 4.36 -2.72
C ILE A 359 33.86 5.67 -3.09
N THR A 360 33.11 6.74 -3.33
CA THR A 360 33.68 8.08 -3.59
C THR A 360 34.39 8.62 -2.36
N VAL A 361 33.80 8.46 -1.16
CA VAL A 361 34.47 8.80 0.11
C VAL A 361 35.75 8.00 0.28
N ALA A 362 35.70 6.69 0.05
CA ALA A 362 36.86 5.81 0.11
C ALA A 362 37.97 6.19 -0.90
N TYR A 363 37.58 6.62 -2.10
CA TYR A 363 38.50 7.08 -3.13
C TYR A 363 39.17 8.41 -2.74
N ASN A 364 38.39 9.34 -2.19
CA ASN A 364 38.90 10.66 -1.76
C ASN A 364 39.92 10.55 -0.61
N ILE A 365 39.76 9.57 0.29
CA ILE A 365 40.74 9.28 1.34
C ILE A 365 41.88 8.36 0.85
N LYS A 366 41.94 8.05 -0.46
CA LYS A 366 42.93 7.16 -1.09
C LYS A 366 42.94 5.73 -0.55
N LEU A 367 41.82 5.27 0.00
CA LEU A 367 41.66 3.91 0.48
C LEU A 367 41.36 2.93 -0.66
N VAL A 368 40.61 3.37 -1.68
CA VAL A 368 40.36 2.61 -2.91
C VAL A 368 40.88 3.37 -4.12
N ASP A 369 41.15 2.64 -5.20
CA ASP A 369 41.64 3.19 -6.46
C ASP A 369 40.53 3.46 -7.48
N GLN A 370 40.87 4.12 -8.58
CA GLN A 370 39.92 4.44 -9.65
C GLN A 370 39.31 3.17 -10.28
N LEU A 371 40.05 2.05 -10.32
CA LEU A 371 39.54 0.76 -10.81
C LEU A 371 38.34 0.29 -9.98
N THR A 372 38.40 0.43 -8.66
CA THR A 372 37.28 0.09 -7.76
C THR A 372 36.07 1.00 -8.00
N VAL A 373 36.29 2.30 -8.23
CA VAL A 373 35.21 3.25 -8.53
C VAL A 373 34.52 2.84 -9.83
N ASN A 374 35.29 2.58 -10.89
CA ASN A 374 34.78 2.16 -12.19
C ASN A 374 34.04 0.80 -12.09
N GLY A 375 34.60 -0.14 -11.33
CA GLY A 375 33.99 -1.43 -11.01
C GLY A 375 32.67 -1.30 -10.27
N THR A 376 32.59 -0.38 -9.31
CA THR A 376 31.35 -0.07 -8.58
C THR A 376 30.28 0.49 -9.50
N ILE A 377 30.65 1.44 -10.38
CA ILE A 377 29.73 2.02 -11.36
C ILE A 377 29.18 0.93 -12.31
N ALA A 378 30.04 0.03 -12.77
CA ALA A 378 29.63 -1.10 -13.63
C ALA A 378 28.71 -2.08 -12.89
N MET A 379 29.04 -2.42 -11.64
CA MET A 379 28.17 -3.21 -10.76
C MET A 379 26.79 -2.56 -10.62
N ILE A 380 26.73 -1.29 -10.24
CA ILE A 380 25.47 -0.54 -10.08
C ILE A 380 24.63 -0.63 -11.35
N LEU A 381 25.23 -0.40 -12.54
CA LEU A 381 24.51 -0.52 -13.81
C LEU A 381 23.89 -1.91 -13.98
N VAL A 382 24.71 -2.96 -13.85
CA VAL A 382 24.26 -4.34 -14.08
C VAL A 382 23.15 -4.72 -13.11
N THR A 383 23.29 -4.40 -11.83
CA THR A 383 22.31 -4.78 -10.81
C THR A 383 21.05 -3.92 -10.85
N CYS A 384 21.15 -2.64 -11.20
CA CYS A 384 20.01 -1.76 -11.48
C CYS A 384 19.17 -2.25 -12.66
N ILE A 385 19.77 -2.93 -13.64
CA ILE A 385 19.04 -3.57 -14.75
C ILE A 385 18.47 -4.92 -14.29
N ALA A 386 19.30 -5.73 -13.62
CA ALA A 386 18.92 -7.07 -13.19
C ALA A 386 17.75 -7.06 -12.20
N SER A 387 17.71 -6.11 -11.27
CA SER A 387 16.70 -6.04 -10.21
C SER A 387 15.27 -5.88 -10.76
N PRO A 388 14.89 -4.81 -11.47
CA PRO A 388 13.56 -4.67 -12.05
C PRO A 388 13.21 -5.78 -13.05
N TRP A 389 14.19 -6.29 -13.80
CA TRP A 389 13.99 -7.37 -14.76
C TRP A 389 13.62 -8.69 -14.08
N VAL A 390 14.37 -9.09 -13.05
CA VAL A 390 14.08 -10.29 -12.25
C VAL A 390 12.77 -10.11 -11.47
N THR A 391 12.58 -8.96 -10.82
CA THR A 391 11.33 -8.69 -10.10
C THR A 391 10.12 -8.75 -11.04
N ALA A 392 10.19 -8.19 -12.25
CA ALA A 392 9.08 -8.24 -13.19
C ALA A 392 8.79 -9.67 -13.67
N LYS A 393 9.81 -10.39 -14.13
CA LYS A 393 9.64 -11.71 -14.75
C LYS A 393 9.16 -12.80 -13.78
N TRP A 394 9.57 -12.74 -12.52
CA TRP A 394 9.15 -13.71 -11.50
C TRP A 394 7.99 -13.20 -10.64
N GLY A 395 7.87 -11.88 -10.44
CA GLY A 395 6.73 -11.25 -9.78
C GLY A 395 5.42 -11.45 -10.53
N GLN A 396 5.41 -11.40 -11.87
CA GLN A 396 4.21 -11.68 -12.68
C GLN A 396 3.68 -13.12 -12.52
N LYS A 397 4.55 -14.06 -12.12
CA LYS A 397 4.18 -15.47 -11.88
C LYS A 397 3.64 -15.69 -10.48
N LEU A 398 3.83 -14.72 -9.59
CA LEU A 398 3.16 -14.68 -8.31
C LEU A 398 1.79 -14.09 -8.60
N LYS A 399 0.77 -14.94 -8.59
CA LYS A 399 -0.59 -14.43 -8.47
C LYS A 399 -0.61 -13.55 -7.21
N PRO A 400 -1.22 -12.35 -7.23
CA PRO A 400 -1.52 -11.64 -6.00
C PRO A 400 -2.17 -12.66 -5.09
N GLU A 401 -1.58 -12.85 -3.92
CA GLU A 401 -1.83 -13.98 -3.03
C GLU A 401 -3.33 -14.24 -2.96
N ASP A 402 -3.77 -15.22 -3.76
CA ASP A 402 -5.08 -15.81 -3.69
C ASP A 402 -5.13 -16.36 -2.27
N THR A 403 -5.76 -15.62 -1.37
CA THR A 403 -6.20 -16.09 -0.05
C THR A 403 -7.33 -17.13 -0.24
N THR A 404 -7.09 -18.06 -1.15
CA THR A 404 -8.05 -18.93 -1.83
C THR A 404 -7.27 -20.18 -2.24
N THR A 405 -6.74 -20.88 -1.26
CA THR A 405 -6.96 -22.33 -1.23
C THR A 405 -6.92 -22.82 0.22
N GLN A 406 -8.04 -23.44 0.60
CA GLN A 406 -8.34 -24.06 1.90
C GLN A 406 -8.94 -23.14 2.98
N LYS A 407 -10.17 -22.66 2.73
CA LYS A 407 -11.35 -23.02 3.53
C LYS A 407 -12.64 -22.48 2.88
N SER A 408 -13.44 -23.43 2.42
CA SER A 408 -14.90 -23.39 2.26
C SER A 408 -15.50 -22.54 1.14
N ALA A 409 -16.53 -23.13 0.52
CA ALA A 409 -17.42 -22.57 -0.47
C ALA A 409 -18.37 -21.49 0.08
N GLU A 410 -17.82 -20.48 0.77
CA GLU A 410 -18.54 -19.26 1.16
C GLU A 410 -17.84 -18.07 0.50
N GLY A 411 -18.48 -17.44 -0.48
CA GLY A 411 -17.97 -16.20 -1.10
C GLY A 411 -17.71 -15.13 -0.03
N LYS A 412 -16.65 -14.33 -0.19
CA LYS A 412 -16.35 -13.30 0.81
C LYS A 412 -17.44 -12.23 0.76
N LEU A 413 -17.91 -11.82 1.94
CA LEU A 413 -18.84 -10.70 2.10
C LEU A 413 -18.17 -9.44 1.52
N GLY A 414 -18.64 -8.97 0.36
CA GLY A 414 -18.03 -7.85 -0.37
C GLY A 414 -17.59 -8.15 -1.80
N ASP A 415 -17.50 -9.41 -2.23
CA ASP A 415 -17.06 -9.77 -3.60
C ASP A 415 -17.93 -9.11 -4.67
N ARG A 416 -19.24 -9.11 -4.44
CA ARG A 416 -20.25 -8.50 -5.32
C ARG A 416 -21.33 -7.86 -4.45
N VAL A 417 -21.34 -6.55 -4.34
CA VAL A 417 -22.21 -5.81 -3.41
C VAL A 417 -23.37 -5.19 -4.19
N LEU A 418 -24.58 -5.71 -4.00
CA LEU A 418 -25.78 -5.20 -4.66
C LEU A 418 -26.41 -4.07 -3.84
N VAL A 419 -26.62 -2.92 -4.47
CA VAL A 419 -27.21 -1.75 -3.81
C VAL A 419 -28.41 -1.26 -4.62
N PRO A 420 -29.65 -1.44 -4.13
CA PRO A 420 -30.82 -0.82 -4.74
C PRO A 420 -30.78 0.71 -4.53
N VAL A 421 -30.69 1.44 -5.63
CA VAL A 421 -30.58 2.90 -5.68
C VAL A 421 -31.96 3.46 -6.05
N ALA A 422 -32.61 4.19 -5.15
CA ALA A 422 -33.97 4.71 -5.38
C ALA A 422 -34.14 6.20 -5.04
N ASN A 423 -33.23 6.77 -4.25
CA ASN A 423 -33.35 8.13 -3.75
C ASN A 423 -31.98 8.83 -3.62
N PRO A 424 -31.69 9.83 -4.47
CA PRO A 424 -30.45 10.62 -4.46
C PRO A 424 -30.05 11.17 -3.10
N ASN A 425 -31.02 11.58 -2.30
CA ASN A 425 -30.73 12.27 -1.04
C ASN A 425 -30.25 11.32 0.09
N THR A 426 -30.37 10.00 -0.12
CA THR A 426 -30.01 8.99 0.89
C THR A 426 -29.09 7.89 0.35
N GLU A 427 -28.82 7.89 -0.95
CA GLU A 427 -28.01 6.84 -1.61
C GLU A 427 -26.51 7.01 -1.37
N ASP A 428 -26.01 8.22 -1.13
CA ASP A 428 -24.58 8.47 -0.93
C ASP A 428 -24.01 7.61 0.20
N ASN A 429 -24.65 7.59 1.37
CA ASN A 429 -24.20 6.78 2.51
C ASN A 429 -24.30 5.27 2.23
N LEU A 430 -25.29 4.84 1.45
CA LEU A 430 -25.47 3.43 1.07
C LEU A 430 -24.39 2.99 0.10
N LEU A 431 -24.11 3.81 -0.91
CA LEU A 431 -23.05 3.60 -1.88
C LEU A 431 -21.68 3.65 -1.21
N GLN A 432 -21.45 4.59 -0.29
CA GLN A 432 -20.21 4.67 0.49
C GLN A 432 -19.99 3.40 1.32
N LEU A 433 -20.99 2.94 2.06
CA LEU A 433 -20.91 1.66 2.77
C LEU A 433 -20.61 0.50 1.83
N ALA A 434 -21.34 0.42 0.71
CA ALA A 434 -21.16 -0.65 -0.25
C ALA A 434 -19.78 -0.63 -0.93
N MET A 435 -19.23 0.55 -1.19
CA MET A 435 -17.86 0.73 -1.68
C MET A 435 -16.84 0.31 -0.63
N ILE A 436 -17.06 0.60 0.66
CA ILE A 436 -16.19 0.11 1.75
C ILE A 436 -16.14 -1.43 1.72
N LEU A 437 -17.30 -2.10 1.64
CA LEU A 437 -17.37 -3.56 1.57
C LEU A 437 -16.73 -4.11 0.29
N ALA A 438 -17.02 -3.51 -0.86
CA ALA A 438 -16.45 -3.93 -2.14
C ALA A 438 -14.93 -3.75 -2.17
N LYS A 439 -14.40 -2.62 -1.70
CA LYS A 439 -12.96 -2.34 -1.64
C LYS A 439 -12.23 -3.32 -0.73
N SER A 440 -12.79 -3.59 0.45
CA SER A 440 -12.20 -4.53 1.41
C SER A 440 -12.05 -5.94 0.82
N ALA A 441 -12.96 -6.35 -0.07
CA ALA A 441 -12.92 -7.64 -0.76
C ALA A 441 -12.29 -7.58 -2.18
N ALA A 442 -11.82 -6.42 -2.64
CA ALA A 442 -11.46 -6.18 -4.05
C ALA A 442 -12.57 -6.56 -5.06
N GLY A 443 -13.81 -6.45 -4.61
CA GLY A 443 -15.03 -6.82 -5.30
C GLY A 443 -15.59 -5.77 -6.24
N THR A 444 -16.84 -5.97 -6.65
CA THR A 444 -17.56 -5.11 -7.59
C THR A 444 -18.84 -4.56 -6.96
N LEU A 445 -19.04 -3.26 -7.08
CA LEU A 445 -20.28 -2.58 -6.74
C LEU A 445 -21.31 -2.81 -7.85
N LEU A 446 -22.53 -3.21 -7.48
CA LEU A 446 -23.65 -3.43 -8.38
C LEU A 446 -24.80 -2.47 -8.02
N PRO A 447 -24.78 -1.21 -8.48
CA PRO A 447 -25.92 -0.31 -8.33
C PRO A 447 -27.10 -0.84 -9.14
N LEU A 448 -28.27 -0.97 -8.53
CA LEU A 448 -29.47 -1.52 -9.14
C LEU A 448 -30.62 -0.52 -9.05
N HIS A 449 -31.31 -0.28 -10.15
CA HIS A 449 -32.60 0.42 -10.15
C HIS A 449 -33.64 -0.39 -10.90
N ILE A 450 -34.82 -0.59 -10.29
CA ILE A 450 -35.91 -1.40 -10.84
C ILE A 450 -37.07 -0.49 -11.24
N LEU A 451 -37.52 -0.63 -12.48
CA LEU A 451 -38.78 -0.08 -12.97
C LEU A 451 -39.85 -1.17 -12.89
N ILE A 452 -41.06 -0.78 -12.49
CA ILE A 452 -42.19 -1.70 -12.35
C ILE A 452 -43.03 -1.59 -13.63
N GLU A 453 -43.37 -2.73 -14.23
CA GLU A 453 -44.28 -2.80 -15.38
C GLU A 453 -45.65 -3.36 -14.94
N GLU A 454 -46.58 -2.47 -14.60
CA GLU A 454 -47.95 -2.80 -14.20
C GLU A 454 -48.94 -2.52 -15.35
N GLY A 455 -48.80 -3.25 -16.46
CA GLY A 455 -49.76 -3.22 -17.58
C GLY A 455 -49.71 -2.00 -18.50
N GLU A 456 -49.09 -0.89 -18.08
CA GLU A 456 -48.77 0.26 -18.93
C GLU A 456 -47.30 0.25 -19.37
N PRO A 457 -46.99 0.68 -20.60
CA PRO A 457 -45.61 0.75 -21.09
C PRO A 457 -44.81 1.80 -20.31
N ILE A 458 -43.57 1.46 -19.95
CA ILE A 458 -42.67 2.32 -19.17
C ILE A 458 -42.43 3.66 -19.86
N SER A 459 -42.68 4.75 -19.14
CA SER A 459 -42.48 6.11 -19.61
C SER A 459 -41.01 6.39 -19.98
N PRO A 460 -40.73 7.14 -21.06
CA PRO A 460 -39.39 7.64 -21.35
C PRO A 460 -38.76 8.42 -20.18
N ALA A 461 -39.58 9.12 -19.38
CA ALA A 461 -39.12 9.86 -18.20
C ALA A 461 -38.56 8.93 -17.11
N ASP A 462 -39.20 7.78 -16.89
CA ASP A 462 -38.76 6.80 -15.88
C ASP A 462 -37.46 6.10 -16.31
N LYS A 463 -37.30 5.80 -17.60
CA LYS A 463 -36.04 5.29 -18.16
C LYS A 463 -34.92 6.34 -18.06
N ALA A 464 -35.21 7.61 -18.34
CA ALA A 464 -34.24 8.68 -18.19
C ALA A 464 -33.79 8.83 -16.73
N ARG A 465 -34.73 8.76 -15.77
CA ARG A 465 -34.44 8.79 -14.33
C ARG A 465 -33.61 7.59 -13.89
N GLN A 466 -33.91 6.38 -14.35
CA GLN A 466 -33.11 5.17 -14.09
C GLN A 466 -31.66 5.38 -14.54
N ASN A 467 -31.45 5.84 -15.78
CA ASN A 467 -30.12 6.08 -16.32
C ASN A 467 -29.36 7.16 -15.52
N GLN A 468 -30.05 8.21 -15.09
CA GLN A 468 -29.44 9.27 -14.28
C GLN A 468 -28.97 8.76 -12.91
N LEU A 469 -29.81 7.99 -12.20
CA LEU A 469 -29.45 7.41 -10.90
C LEU A 469 -28.25 6.46 -11.02
N LEU A 470 -28.26 5.60 -12.04
CA LEU A 470 -27.18 4.65 -12.27
C LEU A 470 -25.87 5.35 -12.69
N ALA A 471 -25.94 6.40 -13.51
CA ALA A 471 -24.79 7.20 -13.91
C ALA A 471 -24.17 7.96 -12.72
N ASN A 472 -25.00 8.47 -11.80
CA ASN A 472 -24.51 9.10 -10.57
C ASN A 472 -23.79 8.08 -9.68
N ALA A 473 -24.38 6.90 -9.47
CA ALA A 473 -23.74 5.83 -8.69
C ALA A 473 -22.42 5.37 -9.33
N GLU A 474 -22.36 5.30 -10.66
CA GLU A 474 -21.15 5.00 -11.41
C GLU A 474 -20.07 6.09 -11.24
N MET A 475 -20.44 7.37 -11.32
CA MET A 475 -19.53 8.49 -11.10
C MET A 475 -18.92 8.48 -9.69
N ILE A 476 -19.76 8.25 -8.67
CA ILE A 476 -19.31 8.14 -7.26
C ILE A 476 -18.34 6.97 -7.10
N ALA A 477 -18.65 5.82 -7.71
CA ALA A 477 -17.81 4.64 -7.65
C ALA A 477 -16.46 4.81 -8.35
N HIS A 478 -16.43 5.46 -9.52
CA HIS A 478 -15.18 5.77 -10.24
C HIS A 478 -14.31 6.77 -9.48
N ALA A 479 -14.90 7.80 -8.88
CA ALA A 479 -14.18 8.74 -8.01
C ALA A 479 -13.53 8.02 -6.81
N ALA A 480 -14.18 6.97 -6.31
CA ALA A 480 -13.66 6.10 -5.28
C ALA A 480 -12.74 4.98 -5.81
N VAL A 481 -12.49 4.86 -7.11
CA VAL A 481 -11.70 3.78 -7.75
C VAL A 481 -12.24 2.38 -7.41
N THR A 482 -13.57 2.23 -7.41
CA THR A 482 -14.25 0.95 -7.17
C THR A 482 -14.78 0.39 -8.48
N LYS A 483 -14.57 -0.90 -8.76
CA LYS A 483 -15.22 -1.55 -9.92
C LYS A 483 -16.73 -1.45 -9.76
N VAL A 484 -17.42 -0.95 -10.79
CA VAL A 484 -18.86 -0.73 -10.76
C VAL A 484 -19.50 -1.34 -12.00
N THR A 485 -20.69 -1.90 -11.84
CA THR A 485 -21.52 -2.38 -12.95
C THR A 485 -22.96 -1.94 -12.69
N PRO A 486 -23.41 -0.82 -13.26
CA PRO A 486 -24.79 -0.36 -13.10
C PRO A 486 -25.78 -1.34 -13.75
N ILE A 487 -26.92 -1.56 -13.09
CA ILE A 487 -27.96 -2.49 -13.52
C ILE A 487 -29.30 -1.77 -13.55
N GLY A 488 -29.80 -1.53 -14.76
CA GLY A 488 -31.21 -1.20 -14.98
C GLY A 488 -32.01 -2.49 -15.15
N ARG A 489 -33.10 -2.65 -14.40
CA ARG A 489 -34.00 -3.81 -14.52
C ARG A 489 -35.46 -3.36 -14.61
N ILE A 490 -36.25 -4.15 -15.31
CA ILE A 490 -37.71 -4.08 -15.35
C ILE A 490 -38.22 -5.37 -14.72
N ASP A 491 -39.14 -5.26 -13.76
CA ASP A 491 -39.71 -6.43 -13.09
C ASP A 491 -41.15 -6.16 -12.61
N GLU A 492 -41.87 -7.21 -12.20
CA GLU A 492 -43.25 -7.13 -11.69
C GLU A 492 -43.30 -6.53 -10.27
N SER A 493 -42.22 -6.66 -9.50
CA SER A 493 -42.12 -6.07 -8.17
C SER A 493 -40.66 -5.81 -7.77
N ILE A 494 -40.47 -4.79 -6.93
CA ILE A 494 -39.13 -4.37 -6.46
C ILE A 494 -38.43 -5.52 -5.70
N ASP A 495 -39.13 -6.22 -4.80
CA ASP A 495 -38.54 -7.30 -4.00
C ASP A 495 -38.11 -8.49 -4.84
N LYS A 496 -38.93 -8.92 -5.81
CA LYS A 496 -38.59 -10.01 -6.74
C LYS A 496 -37.43 -9.60 -7.64
N GLY A 497 -37.45 -8.38 -8.18
CA GLY A 497 -36.37 -7.89 -9.04
C GLY A 497 -35.03 -7.83 -8.32
N ILE A 498 -34.99 -7.37 -7.06
CA ILE A 498 -33.75 -7.35 -6.26
C ILE A 498 -33.23 -8.77 -6.03
N ALA A 499 -34.10 -9.70 -5.60
CA ALA A 499 -33.69 -11.08 -5.33
C ALA A 499 -33.20 -11.80 -6.60
N ARG A 500 -33.90 -11.65 -7.73
CA ARG A 500 -33.49 -12.24 -9.01
C ARG A 500 -32.16 -11.67 -9.50
N VAL A 501 -31.96 -10.36 -9.42
CA VAL A 501 -30.67 -9.75 -9.80
C VAL A 501 -29.55 -10.21 -8.87
N ALA A 502 -29.82 -10.38 -7.58
CA ALA A 502 -28.85 -10.93 -6.64
C ALA A 502 -28.40 -12.34 -7.05
N GLU A 503 -29.32 -13.22 -7.46
CA GLU A 503 -28.96 -14.54 -8.01
C GLU A 503 -28.27 -14.45 -9.39
N GLU A 504 -28.86 -13.74 -10.36
CA GLU A 504 -28.34 -13.61 -11.73
C GLU A 504 -26.92 -13.04 -11.76
N LYS A 505 -26.61 -12.11 -10.85
CA LYS A 505 -25.30 -11.47 -10.74
C LYS A 505 -24.46 -12.05 -9.61
N GLN A 506 -24.87 -13.16 -9.00
CA GLN A 506 -24.14 -13.84 -7.94
C GLN A 506 -23.68 -12.87 -6.84
N ALA A 507 -24.57 -12.00 -6.39
CA ALA A 507 -24.28 -11.04 -5.33
C ALA A 507 -23.81 -11.78 -4.08
N SER A 508 -22.82 -11.24 -3.39
CA SER A 508 -22.34 -11.74 -2.10
C SER A 508 -23.11 -11.14 -0.91
N VAL A 509 -23.71 -9.97 -1.11
CA VAL A 509 -24.45 -9.22 -0.10
C VAL A 509 -25.35 -8.18 -0.77
N ILE A 510 -26.51 -7.91 -0.16
CA ILE A 510 -27.44 -6.84 -0.56
C ILE A 510 -27.41 -5.76 0.52
N VAL A 511 -27.23 -4.49 0.12
CA VAL A 511 -27.25 -3.33 1.03
C VAL A 511 -28.47 -2.48 0.75
N CYS A 512 -29.39 -2.41 1.69
CA CYS A 512 -30.65 -1.67 1.60
C CYS A 512 -30.70 -0.51 2.59
N GLY A 513 -31.33 0.59 2.18
CA GLY A 513 -31.64 1.71 3.06
C GLY A 513 -32.95 1.52 3.83
N TRP A 514 -33.00 2.00 5.06
CA TRP A 514 -34.16 1.99 5.95
C TRP A 514 -34.42 3.37 6.54
N LYS A 515 -35.67 3.84 6.42
CA LYS A 515 -36.09 5.17 6.88
C LYS A 515 -36.21 5.30 8.41
N GLY A 516 -36.37 4.19 9.14
CA GLY A 516 -36.34 4.16 10.61
C GLY A 516 -37.70 4.10 11.33
N TYR A 517 -38.83 4.40 10.66
CA TYR A 517 -40.18 4.30 11.24
C TYR A 517 -41.21 3.77 10.23
N SER A 518 -42.18 3.01 10.72
CA SER A 518 -43.43 2.72 10.02
C SER A 518 -44.50 3.67 10.55
N THR A 519 -44.96 4.62 9.72
CA THR A 519 -46.17 5.38 10.05
C THR A 519 -47.37 4.48 9.80
N TYR A 520 -48.46 4.55 10.58
CA TYR A 520 -49.66 3.68 10.40
C TYR A 520 -50.27 3.73 8.97
N GLN A 521 -49.96 4.76 8.18
CA GLN A 521 -50.36 4.90 6.77
C GLN A 521 -49.32 4.36 5.76
N GLU A 522 -48.14 3.92 6.21
CA GLU A 522 -46.99 3.49 5.39
C GLU A 522 -46.58 2.03 5.65
N ASN A 523 -47.54 1.13 5.91
CA ASN A 523 -47.33 -0.32 6.06
C ASN A 523 -46.75 -1.03 4.81
N LEU A 524 -46.37 -0.30 3.77
CA LEU A 524 -45.93 -0.82 2.48
C LEU A 524 -44.39 -0.85 2.30
N PHE A 525 -43.63 0.08 2.89
CA PHE A 525 -42.16 0.11 2.74
C PHE A 525 -41.42 -0.88 3.64
N GLY A 526 -41.94 -1.15 4.85
CA GLY A 526 -41.47 -2.28 5.68
C GLY A 526 -41.67 -3.62 4.98
N GLY A 527 -42.75 -3.75 4.19
CA GLY A 527 -43.06 -4.96 3.44
C GLY A 527 -42.04 -5.31 2.35
N VAL A 528 -41.41 -4.33 1.70
CA VAL A 528 -40.42 -4.61 0.63
C VAL A 528 -39.12 -5.15 1.21
N ILE A 529 -38.57 -4.50 2.25
CA ILE A 529 -37.35 -4.95 2.93
C ILE A 529 -37.57 -6.33 3.56
N ASP A 530 -38.71 -6.52 4.24
CA ASP A 530 -39.07 -7.80 4.84
C ASP A 530 -39.17 -8.92 3.79
N LYS A 531 -39.80 -8.64 2.64
CA LYS A 531 -39.85 -9.58 1.51
C LYS A 531 -38.45 -9.88 0.93
N ILE A 532 -37.57 -8.88 0.82
CA ILE A 532 -36.18 -9.08 0.35
C ILE A 532 -35.43 -9.98 1.32
N VAL A 533 -35.49 -9.69 2.63
CA VAL A 533 -34.84 -10.49 3.67
C VAL A 533 -35.32 -11.94 3.64
N HIS A 534 -36.62 -12.17 3.44
CA HIS A 534 -37.18 -13.52 3.35
C HIS A 534 -36.83 -14.28 2.07
N ARG A 535 -36.70 -13.58 0.93
CA ARG A 535 -36.43 -14.18 -0.38
C ARG A 535 -34.95 -14.31 -0.71
N SER A 536 -34.09 -13.50 -0.07
CA SER A 536 -32.67 -13.44 -0.39
C SER A 536 -31.94 -14.70 0.07
N SER A 537 -31.19 -15.31 -0.85
CA SER A 537 -30.26 -16.41 -0.57
C SER A 537 -28.91 -15.91 -0.04
N VAL A 538 -28.71 -14.60 0.03
CA VAL A 538 -27.46 -13.94 0.43
C VAL A 538 -27.70 -12.98 1.61
N PRO A 539 -26.67 -12.64 2.39
CA PRO A 539 -26.76 -11.63 3.44
C PRO A 539 -27.44 -10.32 2.99
N VAL A 540 -28.34 -9.79 3.83
CA VAL A 540 -29.01 -8.50 3.61
C VAL A 540 -28.65 -7.55 4.75
N LEU A 541 -28.01 -6.43 4.40
CA LEU A 541 -27.66 -5.36 5.33
C LEU A 541 -28.68 -4.25 5.20
N VAL A 542 -29.46 -4.04 6.24
CA VAL A 542 -30.49 -2.98 6.28
C VAL A 542 -29.97 -1.83 7.11
N THR A 543 -29.84 -0.65 6.51
CA THR A 543 -29.02 0.42 7.07
C THR A 543 -29.74 1.76 7.11
N ARG A 544 -29.41 2.56 8.13
CA ARG A 544 -29.96 3.89 8.36
C ARG A 544 -28.81 4.83 8.75
N PHE A 545 -28.58 5.86 7.95
CA PHE A 545 -27.53 6.84 8.16
C PHE A 545 -28.13 8.26 8.23
N PRO A 546 -28.38 8.79 9.45
CA PRO A 546 -28.84 10.18 9.62
C PRO A 546 -27.71 11.21 9.48
N LEU A 547 -26.45 10.76 9.53
CA LEU A 547 -25.23 11.55 9.34
C LEU A 547 -24.33 10.83 8.32
N PRO A 548 -23.41 11.54 7.64
CA PRO A 548 -22.42 10.92 6.77
C PRO A 548 -21.66 9.79 7.48
N ILE A 549 -21.46 8.65 6.80
CA ILE A 549 -20.83 7.47 7.41
C ILE A 549 -19.39 7.74 7.88
N GLU A 550 -18.71 8.71 7.25
CA GLU A 550 -17.36 9.19 7.55
C GLU A 550 -17.23 9.77 8.96
N HIS A 551 -18.33 10.24 9.57
CA HIS A 551 -18.34 10.76 10.93
C HIS A 551 -18.42 9.67 12.01
N THR A 552 -18.45 8.39 11.62
CA THR A 552 -18.50 7.26 12.55
C THR A 552 -17.20 7.18 13.35
N SER A 553 -17.30 7.40 14.65
CA SER A 553 -16.16 7.33 15.58
C SER A 553 -16.02 5.98 16.28
N ARG A 554 -17.13 5.23 16.33
CA ARG A 554 -17.21 3.94 17.01
C ARG A 554 -18.20 3.02 16.30
N VAL A 555 -17.75 1.81 15.98
CA VAL A 555 -18.61 0.70 15.53
C VAL A 555 -19.01 -0.09 16.78
N PHE A 556 -20.31 -0.14 17.04
CA PHE A 556 -20.88 -0.69 18.27
C PHE A 556 -21.73 -1.91 17.95
N LEU A 557 -21.19 -3.12 18.13
CA LEU A 557 -21.92 -4.36 17.87
C LEU A 557 -22.59 -4.84 19.17
N ALA A 558 -23.92 -4.79 19.21
CA ALA A 558 -24.71 -5.24 20.36
C ALA A 558 -25.41 -6.57 20.06
N PHE A 559 -25.27 -7.54 20.96
CA PHE A 559 -25.82 -8.89 20.78
C PHE A 559 -26.24 -9.54 22.10
N THR A 560 -27.12 -10.53 21.99
CA THR A 560 -27.58 -11.38 23.10
C THR A 560 -26.79 -12.69 23.17
N SER A 561 -26.83 -13.36 24.32
CA SER A 561 -26.16 -14.67 24.46
C SER A 561 -26.72 -15.75 23.51
N GLN A 562 -27.97 -15.61 23.04
CA GLN A 562 -28.55 -16.52 22.04
C GLN A 562 -27.96 -16.26 20.65
N GLN A 563 -27.79 -14.99 20.26
CA GLN A 563 -27.16 -14.63 18.98
C GLN A 563 -25.68 -15.02 18.93
N ALA A 564 -24.98 -14.97 20.07
CA ALA A 564 -23.58 -15.37 20.14
C ALA A 564 -23.36 -16.88 19.88
N LYS A 565 -24.40 -17.71 20.05
CA LYS A 565 -24.38 -19.15 19.74
C LYS A 565 -24.67 -19.45 18.27
N ALA A 566 -25.13 -18.48 17.49
CA ALA A 566 -25.45 -18.72 16.08
C ALA A 566 -24.18 -18.93 15.26
N SER A 567 -24.21 -19.87 14.31
CA SER A 567 -23.10 -20.12 13.37
C SER A 567 -22.73 -18.87 12.55
N SER A 568 -23.71 -18.01 12.31
CA SER A 568 -23.58 -16.75 11.58
C SER A 568 -22.94 -15.61 12.39
N PHE A 569 -22.74 -15.77 13.71
CA PHE A 569 -22.20 -14.72 14.57
C PHE A 569 -20.77 -14.31 14.22
N ALA A 570 -19.93 -15.26 13.79
CA ALA A 570 -18.57 -15.00 13.36
C ALA A 570 -18.52 -14.04 12.15
N GLN A 571 -19.48 -14.15 11.23
CA GLN A 571 -19.59 -13.26 10.07
C GLN A 571 -19.96 -11.84 10.50
N SER A 572 -20.85 -11.67 11.49
CA SER A 572 -21.20 -10.35 12.05
C SER A 572 -20.03 -9.67 12.76
N ILE A 573 -19.21 -10.42 13.50
CA ILE A 573 -17.98 -9.88 14.11
C ILE A 573 -17.00 -9.45 13.03
N LYS A 574 -16.78 -10.29 12.01
CA LYS A 574 -15.88 -9.97 10.90
C LYS A 574 -16.33 -8.71 10.16
N LEU A 575 -17.64 -8.57 9.89
CA LEU A 575 -18.23 -7.38 9.31
C LEU A 575 -17.97 -6.14 10.18
N ALA A 576 -18.20 -6.24 11.50
CA ALA A 576 -17.95 -5.14 12.42
C ALA A 576 -16.47 -4.72 12.46
N GLN A 577 -15.55 -5.69 12.40
CA GLN A 577 -14.11 -5.45 12.33
C GLN A 577 -13.70 -4.77 11.03
N THR A 578 -14.20 -5.26 9.89
CA THR A 578 -13.97 -4.64 8.58
C THR A 578 -14.45 -3.19 8.58
N LEU A 579 -15.67 -2.94 9.06
CA LEU A 579 -16.21 -1.58 9.13
C LEU A 579 -15.41 -0.68 10.08
N ALA A 580 -15.00 -1.19 11.24
CA ALA A 580 -14.19 -0.42 12.19
C ALA A 580 -12.82 -0.06 11.60
N ALA A 581 -12.16 -1.00 10.91
CA ALA A 581 -10.87 -0.77 10.27
C ALA A 581 -10.97 0.25 9.13
N GLU A 582 -11.96 0.11 8.25
CA GLU A 582 -12.14 0.97 7.07
C GLU A 582 -12.62 2.38 7.45
N LEU A 583 -13.49 2.50 8.46
CA LEU A 583 -13.96 3.79 8.99
C LEU A 583 -12.97 4.42 9.99
N LYS A 584 -11.86 3.74 10.31
CA LYS A 584 -10.93 4.13 11.39
C LYS A 584 -11.63 4.40 12.73
N ALA A 585 -12.70 3.66 12.97
CA ALA A 585 -13.52 3.77 14.17
C ALA A 585 -13.06 2.75 15.22
N SER A 586 -13.29 3.07 16.49
CA SER A 586 -13.09 2.08 17.56
C SER A 586 -14.16 0.98 17.47
N LEU A 587 -13.78 -0.29 17.64
CA LEU A 587 -14.73 -1.40 17.73
C LEU A 587 -15.07 -1.65 19.20
N GLN A 588 -16.36 -1.69 19.52
CA GLN A 588 -16.84 -2.09 20.84
C GLN A 588 -17.92 -3.16 20.72
N LEU A 589 -17.71 -4.25 21.46
CA LEU A 589 -18.63 -5.38 21.52
C LEU A 589 -19.43 -5.32 22.83
N LEU A 590 -20.77 -5.31 22.74
CA LEU A 590 -21.66 -5.32 23.91
C LEU A 590 -22.49 -6.61 23.93
N GLN A 591 -22.26 -7.44 24.94
CA GLN A 591 -23.12 -8.57 25.25
C GLN A 591 -24.15 -8.16 26.30
N VAL A 592 -25.44 -8.24 25.96
CA VAL A 592 -26.52 -8.05 26.93
C VAL A 592 -27.09 -9.40 27.36
N VAL A 593 -26.96 -9.69 28.65
CA VAL A 593 -27.44 -10.92 29.27
C VAL A 593 -28.82 -10.65 29.90
N PRO A 594 -29.87 -11.43 29.55
CA PRO A 594 -31.19 -11.29 30.17
C PRO A 594 -31.14 -11.51 31.69
N THR A 595 -32.03 -10.87 32.45
CA THR A 595 -32.06 -10.93 33.93
C THR A 595 -32.17 -12.35 34.50
N ARG A 596 -32.75 -13.30 33.74
CA ARG A 596 -32.88 -14.73 34.10
C ARG A 596 -32.06 -15.67 33.19
N GLY A 597 -31.11 -15.13 32.41
CA GLY A 597 -30.30 -15.89 31.44
C GLY A 597 -29.00 -16.45 32.04
N ILE A 598 -28.53 -17.56 31.46
CA ILE A 598 -27.22 -18.14 31.78
C ILE A 598 -26.14 -17.32 31.08
N ASP A 599 -25.10 -16.95 31.82
CA ASP A 599 -23.91 -16.28 31.29
C ASP A 599 -23.10 -17.29 30.48
N ILE A 600 -22.71 -16.91 29.26
CA ILE A 600 -21.89 -17.75 28.39
C ILE A 600 -20.62 -16.97 28.18
N ASP A 601 -19.48 -17.58 28.52
CA ASP A 601 -18.19 -16.96 28.27
C ASP A 601 -17.83 -17.11 26.79
N LEU A 602 -17.69 -15.98 26.09
CA LEU A 602 -17.47 -15.91 24.64
C LEU A 602 -15.99 -15.66 24.28
N THR A 603 -15.14 -15.62 25.29
CA THR A 603 -13.68 -15.45 25.20
C THR A 603 -12.99 -16.71 24.66
N GLU A 604 -13.63 -17.88 24.75
CA GLU A 604 -13.13 -19.13 24.15
C GLU A 604 -13.66 -19.28 22.71
N GLY A 605 -12.97 -18.67 21.74
CA GLY A 605 -12.89 -19.22 20.38
C GLY A 605 -13.43 -18.38 19.20
N VAL A 606 -14.27 -17.35 19.41
CA VAL A 606 -14.86 -16.57 18.28
C VAL A 606 -14.38 -15.12 18.22
N ILE A 607 -13.93 -14.55 19.34
CA ILE A 607 -13.52 -13.14 19.43
C ILE A 607 -11.99 -13.09 19.58
N PRO A 608 -11.26 -12.31 18.75
CA PRO A 608 -9.81 -12.14 18.93
C PRO A 608 -9.49 -11.58 20.32
N ALA A 609 -8.41 -12.06 20.94
CA ALA A 609 -8.05 -11.76 22.33
C ALA A 609 -7.93 -10.26 22.66
N ASP A 610 -7.74 -9.40 21.65
CA ASP A 610 -7.53 -7.96 21.81
C ASP A 610 -8.81 -7.10 21.68
N THR A 611 -10.00 -7.70 21.50
CA THR A 611 -11.25 -6.93 21.36
C THR A 611 -12.01 -6.87 22.70
N PRO A 612 -12.12 -5.71 23.37
CA PRO A 612 -12.80 -5.60 24.65
C PRO A 612 -14.30 -5.85 24.50
N VAL A 613 -14.80 -6.91 25.16
CA VAL A 613 -16.23 -7.23 25.25
C VAL A 613 -16.78 -6.68 26.57
N GLN A 614 -17.71 -5.73 26.47
CA GLN A 614 -18.45 -5.24 27.63
C GLN A 614 -19.67 -6.13 27.86
N LYS A 615 -19.83 -6.67 29.08
CA LYS A 615 -20.99 -7.47 29.47
C LYS A 615 -21.90 -6.67 30.39
N VAL A 616 -23.21 -6.64 30.10
CA VAL A 616 -24.22 -5.94 30.91
C VAL A 616 -25.46 -6.82 31.10
N ARG A 617 -26.08 -6.79 32.29
CA ARG A 617 -27.35 -7.48 32.57
C ARG A 617 -28.52 -6.50 32.53
N GLY A 618 -29.58 -6.85 31.80
CA GLY A 618 -30.79 -6.02 31.75
C GLY A 618 -31.66 -6.23 30.51
N ASN A 619 -32.53 -5.26 30.25
CA ASN A 619 -33.33 -5.21 29.02
C ASN A 619 -32.45 -4.73 27.85
N PHE A 620 -32.45 -5.46 26.74
CA PHE A 620 -31.59 -5.19 25.58
C PHE A 620 -31.70 -3.75 25.07
N VAL A 621 -32.92 -3.28 24.79
CA VAL A 621 -33.16 -1.93 24.25
C VAL A 621 -32.67 -0.88 25.25
N LYS A 622 -33.03 -1.02 26.53
CA LYS A 622 -32.65 -0.06 27.58
C LYS A 622 -31.14 0.05 27.75
N GLU A 623 -30.42 -1.08 27.78
CA GLU A 623 -28.98 -1.10 27.98
C GLU A 623 -28.20 -0.60 26.77
N VAL A 624 -28.63 -0.97 25.55
CA VAL A 624 -28.04 -0.46 24.31
C VAL A 624 -28.25 1.05 24.24
N SER A 625 -29.49 1.54 24.40
CA SER A 625 -29.82 2.97 24.39
C SER A 625 -29.02 3.80 25.39
N ARG A 626 -28.72 3.25 26.58
CA ARG A 626 -27.94 3.93 27.61
C ARG A 626 -26.47 4.17 27.19
N LEU A 627 -25.90 3.30 26.37
CA LEU A 627 -24.48 3.33 26.00
C LEU A 627 -24.20 3.95 24.62
N LEU A 628 -25.26 4.18 23.82
CA LEU A 628 -25.18 4.80 22.50
C LEU A 628 -24.78 6.28 22.57
N LYS A 629 -23.96 6.69 21.61
CA LYS A 629 -23.54 8.07 21.35
C LYS A 629 -23.94 8.48 19.93
N THR A 630 -24.02 9.78 19.68
CA THR A 630 -24.47 10.33 18.39
C THR A 630 -23.64 9.88 17.18
N ASN A 631 -22.33 9.67 17.37
CA ASN A 631 -21.39 9.31 16.30
C ASN A 631 -21.07 7.80 16.27
N ASP A 632 -21.98 6.97 16.80
CA ASP A 632 -21.88 5.52 16.74
C ASP A 632 -22.56 4.97 15.48
N LEU A 633 -21.97 3.90 14.94
CA LEU A 633 -22.65 2.98 14.04
C LEU A 633 -23.04 1.72 14.83
N LEU A 634 -24.32 1.61 15.17
CA LEU A 634 -24.88 0.47 15.88
C LEU A 634 -25.10 -0.70 14.92
N LEU A 635 -24.46 -1.85 15.17
CA LEU A 635 -24.72 -3.10 14.47
C LEU A 635 -25.61 -3.99 15.34
N LEU A 636 -26.68 -4.50 14.72
CA LEU A 636 -27.61 -5.46 15.31
C LEU A 636 -27.71 -6.68 14.40
N ASN A 637 -27.76 -7.87 15.01
CA ASN A 637 -28.06 -9.09 14.27
C ASN A 637 -29.57 -9.25 14.13
N GLY A 638 -30.07 -9.27 12.90
CA GLY A 638 -31.45 -9.62 12.59
C GLY A 638 -31.68 -11.12 12.76
N SER A 639 -32.88 -11.50 13.17
CA SER A 639 -33.31 -12.91 13.20
C SER A 639 -34.45 -13.08 12.21
N VAL A 640 -34.31 -14.02 11.28
CA VAL A 640 -35.42 -14.47 10.44
C VAL A 640 -36.27 -15.42 11.29
N ALA A 641 -37.42 -14.95 11.79
CA ALA A 641 -38.31 -15.79 12.58
C ALA A 641 -38.87 -16.95 11.73
N GLN A 642 -39.07 -18.12 12.36
CA GLN A 642 -39.67 -19.29 11.72
C GLN A 642 -41.08 -18.96 11.18
N LYS A 643 -41.44 -19.56 10.04
CA LYS A 643 -42.75 -19.45 9.38
C LYS A 643 -43.90 -19.47 10.41
N GLY A 644 -44.65 -18.36 10.51
CA GLY A 644 -45.90 -18.31 11.29
C GLY A 644 -46.15 -17.07 12.15
N GLN A 645 -45.22 -16.10 12.26
CA GLN A 645 -45.46 -14.86 13.01
C GLN A 645 -45.81 -13.66 12.09
N ILE A 646 -46.82 -12.88 12.50
CA ILE A 646 -47.44 -11.76 11.75
C ILE A 646 -46.68 -10.42 11.95
N PHE A 647 -45.46 -10.43 12.49
CA PHE A 647 -44.73 -9.20 12.88
C PHE A 647 -43.60 -8.85 11.89
N SER A 648 -43.27 -7.55 11.78
CA SER A 648 -42.23 -7.02 10.89
C SER A 648 -40.86 -7.64 11.19
N LEU A 649 -40.11 -8.02 10.16
CA LEU A 649 -38.79 -8.66 10.29
C LEU A 649 -37.72 -7.70 10.83
N LEU A 650 -37.94 -6.39 10.65
CA LEU A 650 -37.17 -5.32 11.29
C LEU A 650 -37.18 -5.43 12.83
N GLY A 651 -38.20 -6.07 13.41
CA GLY A 651 -38.31 -6.33 14.84
C GLY A 651 -38.55 -5.08 15.69
N HIS A 652 -39.16 -5.26 16.86
CA HIS A 652 -39.43 -4.14 17.78
C HIS A 652 -38.17 -3.48 18.35
N VAL A 653 -37.02 -4.16 18.32
CA VAL A 653 -35.77 -3.69 18.94
C VAL A 653 -35.11 -2.57 18.12
N PRO A 654 -34.77 -2.76 16.82
CA PRO A 654 -34.26 -1.68 15.99
C PRO A 654 -35.18 -0.47 15.91
N GLU A 655 -36.50 -0.68 15.76
CA GLU A 655 -37.50 0.40 15.71
C GLU A 655 -37.53 1.21 17.01
N ALA A 656 -37.56 0.56 18.17
CA ALA A 656 -37.56 1.24 19.46
C ALA A 656 -36.27 2.05 19.69
N ILE A 657 -35.11 1.52 19.29
CA ILE A 657 -33.83 2.24 19.41
C ILE A 657 -33.80 3.42 18.44
N ALA A 658 -34.22 3.23 17.19
CA ALA A 658 -34.28 4.30 16.20
C ALA A 658 -35.20 5.44 16.67
N HIS A 659 -36.33 5.13 17.32
CA HIS A 659 -37.27 6.11 17.87
C HIS A 659 -36.66 6.98 18.96
N ASN A 660 -35.94 6.34 19.89
CA ASN A 660 -35.31 7.04 21.00
C ASN A 660 -34.01 7.77 20.59
N HIS A 661 -33.35 7.35 19.50
CA HIS A 661 -32.08 7.89 19.03
C HIS A 661 -32.10 8.23 17.52
N PRO A 662 -32.82 9.28 17.10
CA PRO A 662 -33.01 9.59 15.69
C PRO A 662 -31.71 9.94 14.95
N LYS A 663 -30.66 10.39 15.66
CA LYS A 663 -29.37 10.79 15.08
C LYS A 663 -28.32 9.68 15.04
N VAL A 664 -28.62 8.47 15.51
CA VAL A 664 -27.67 7.35 15.53
C VAL A 664 -27.74 6.57 14.22
N ALA A 665 -26.58 6.23 13.66
CA ALA A 665 -26.48 5.35 12.50
C ALA A 665 -26.68 3.90 12.93
N MET A 666 -27.42 3.13 12.15
CA MET A 666 -27.78 1.76 12.49
C MET A 666 -27.67 0.84 11.27
N MET A 667 -27.18 -0.38 11.51
CA MET A 667 -27.12 -1.46 10.55
C MET A 667 -27.68 -2.73 11.17
N ILE A 668 -28.65 -3.34 10.50
CA ILE A 668 -29.25 -4.62 10.87
C ILE A 668 -28.76 -5.65 9.87
N VAL A 669 -28.11 -6.68 10.37
CA VAL A 669 -27.44 -7.72 9.58
C VAL A 669 -28.33 -8.96 9.56
N TYR A 670 -28.93 -9.28 8.41
CA TYR A 670 -29.66 -10.53 8.22
C TYR A 670 -28.78 -11.51 7.45
N LEU A 671 -28.46 -12.62 8.09
CA LEU A 671 -27.67 -13.70 7.50
C LEU A 671 -28.62 -14.88 7.21
N PRO A 672 -28.63 -15.41 5.98
CA PRO A 672 -29.44 -16.58 5.66
C PRO A 672 -28.99 -17.78 6.50
N GLN A 673 -29.95 -18.60 6.95
CA GLN A 673 -29.63 -19.87 7.58
C GLN A 673 -29.26 -20.86 6.47
N LEU A 674 -27.99 -21.28 6.44
CA LEU A 674 -27.49 -22.33 5.56
C LEU A 674 -28.04 -23.71 5.95
#